data_AF-A0A813DIA8-F1
#
_entry.id   AF-A0A813DIA8-F1
#
_cell.length_a   1.000
_cell.length_b   1.000
_cell.length_c   1.000
_cell.angle_alpha   90.00
_cell.angle_beta   90.00
_cell.angle_gamma   90.00
#
_symmetry.space_group_name_H-M   'P 1'
#
loop_
_entity.id
_entity.type
_entity.pdbx_description
1 polymer ?
#
loop_
_entity_poly.entity_id
_entity_poly.type
_entity_poly.pdbx_seq_one_letter_code
_entity_poly.pdbx_strand_id
1 'polypeptide(L)'
;MAAMNLNKKSINDIDVKGKRVLMRVDFNVPLDKAGNITNNQRIVGAFPTIKLALAKGAKSVVLMSHMGRPDGKPNKKDSLAPVGTRLQELLGKPVTFLNDCVGDYVEAACADPAAGSVILLENLRFHLEEEGKGVDHVEGCPFKKCGEGCKPTTASDADTEKFRASLSKLGDVYVNDAFGTAHRGHSSMVGVDLEEKVAGLLIEKELSAFSQILSAPVRPLVAIVGGAKISDKIKLINNIIDKADGIIICGGMAYTFLKVCFGMEIGKSLFDAKGAELVQGILDKAKAKGCEVTFPIDWLCGKEFKNDQETKIFTQEEGGIPEGWDGLDCGPKSMELFTKVIASSKTVVWNGPAGVFEFDTFSKGTKCLLDAVAALHASGGRGIIGGGDSATAAAKWDMEDKVSFVSTGGGASLELLEGKHLPGIVALQDAPPKWEGVVAGKYNWENKAVTNADKDMSSGEVITKYSWGDGKKQVSIYIELEGLDDCTEADFQATSGETDVNLVISKVAGKKRTFGITGLCNEITAVKVNQKKGKNMIVLKLTKKDERTWYSLVENSSKGGGGDDEEGGGGGDPMGGMGGMGGMGGMGGMGGGMGGMGGMDLSSMMGGMGGGMGGMGGGMGGMDLSSMMGGMGGGMGDMGDMGDEGEEGDEGEEEDGAEE
;
A
#
# COMPACT_ATOMS: atom_id res chain seq x y z
N MET A 1 8.40 3.05 -16.57
CA MET A 1 9.33 2.82 -15.45
C MET A 1 9.19 1.37 -15.01
N ALA A 2 10.28 0.70 -14.63
CA ALA A 2 10.19 -0.64 -14.05
C ALA A 2 9.40 -0.59 -12.73
N ALA A 3 8.57 -1.61 -12.48
CA ALA A 3 7.88 -1.75 -11.20
C ALA A 3 8.91 -1.88 -10.07
N MET A 4 8.65 -1.24 -8.94
CA MET A 4 9.50 -1.35 -7.76
C MET A 4 9.55 -2.81 -7.30
N ASN A 5 10.75 -3.32 -7.01
CA ASN A 5 10.89 -4.67 -6.45
C ASN A 5 10.37 -4.68 -5.01
N LEU A 6 9.27 -5.39 -4.78
CA LEU A 6 8.67 -5.57 -3.45
C LEU A 6 9.25 -6.78 -2.70
N ASN A 7 10.04 -7.63 -3.38
CA ASN A 7 10.73 -8.76 -2.77
C ASN A 7 12.04 -8.28 -2.13
N LYS A 8 11.98 -7.89 -0.86
CA LYS A 8 13.13 -7.42 -0.07
C LYS A 8 13.58 -8.49 0.90
N LYS A 9 14.90 -8.56 1.18
CA LYS A 9 15.42 -9.34 2.30
C LYS A 9 14.75 -8.85 3.58
N SER A 10 14.41 -9.76 4.48
CA SER A 10 13.95 -9.41 5.82
C SER A 10 14.93 -9.86 6.89
N ILE A 11 14.67 -9.46 8.14
CA ILE A 11 15.40 -9.94 9.31
C ILE A 11 15.40 -11.48 9.40
N ASN A 12 14.46 -12.18 8.76
CA ASN A 12 14.45 -13.64 8.67
C ASN A 12 15.64 -14.18 7.88
N ASP A 13 16.09 -13.46 6.86
CA ASP A 13 17.09 -13.90 5.88
C ASP A 13 18.54 -13.61 6.31
N ILE A 14 18.77 -12.97 7.46
CA ILE A 14 20.11 -12.61 7.96
C ILE A 14 20.43 -13.23 9.32
N ASP A 15 21.73 -13.43 9.58
CA ASP A 15 22.26 -13.77 10.90
C ASP A 15 22.60 -12.50 11.68
N VAL A 16 22.04 -12.40 12.87
CA VAL A 16 22.21 -11.28 13.81
C VAL A 16 22.89 -11.70 15.11
N LYS A 17 23.31 -12.97 15.24
CA LYS A 17 23.93 -13.47 16.47
C LYS A 17 25.20 -12.67 16.81
N GLY A 18 25.24 -12.12 18.01
CA GLY A 18 26.35 -11.29 18.50
C GLY A 18 26.44 -9.90 17.86
N LYS A 19 25.54 -9.54 16.94
CA LYS A 19 25.53 -8.24 16.25
C LYS A 19 24.64 -7.23 16.96
N ARG A 20 24.95 -5.95 16.78
CA ARG A 20 24.14 -4.80 17.19
C ARG A 20 23.14 -4.49 16.07
N VAL A 21 21.85 -4.62 16.35
CA VAL A 21 20.79 -4.37 15.37
C VAL A 21 20.32 -2.92 15.51
N LEU A 22 20.62 -2.06 14.53
CA LEU A 22 20.04 -0.73 14.44
C LEU A 22 18.69 -0.83 13.72
N MET A 23 17.62 -0.46 14.41
CA MET A 23 16.26 -0.68 13.94
C MET A 23 15.47 0.63 13.87
N ARG A 24 14.98 0.96 12.68
CA ARG A 24 14.08 2.10 12.46
C ARG A 24 12.64 1.67 12.71
N VAL A 25 11.97 2.29 13.67
CA VAL A 25 10.59 1.96 14.07
C VAL A 25 9.68 3.17 13.96
N ASP A 26 8.37 2.93 13.80
CA ASP A 26 7.35 3.97 13.86
C ASP A 26 6.73 4.01 15.25
N PHE A 27 7.28 4.82 16.16
CA PHE A 27 6.69 5.10 17.47
C PHE A 27 6.01 6.46 17.55
N ASN A 28 5.54 7.01 16.43
CA ASN A 28 4.76 8.24 16.43
C ASN A 28 3.32 7.97 16.93
N VAL A 29 3.16 7.84 18.25
CA VAL A 29 1.90 7.51 18.94
C VAL A 29 1.13 8.76 19.38
N PRO A 30 -0.21 8.72 19.41
CA PRO A 30 -1.01 9.81 19.95
C PRO A 30 -0.81 9.93 21.47
N LEU A 31 -0.64 11.17 21.93
CA LEU A 31 -0.55 11.53 23.34
C LEU A 31 -1.77 12.35 23.76
N ASP A 32 -2.27 12.13 24.98
CA ASP A 32 -3.27 13.00 25.59
C ASP A 32 -2.65 14.32 26.10
N LYS A 33 -3.48 15.20 26.66
CA LYS A 33 -3.00 16.49 27.23
C LYS A 33 -2.05 16.32 28.41
N ALA A 34 -2.08 15.18 29.08
CA ALA A 34 -1.20 14.85 30.21
C ALA A 34 0.10 14.15 29.75
N GLY A 35 0.26 13.88 28.44
CA GLY A 35 1.42 13.20 27.89
C GLY A 35 1.34 11.67 27.93
N ASN A 36 0.18 11.09 28.25
CA ASN A 36 -0.01 9.65 28.25
C ASN A 36 -0.30 9.14 26.84
N ILE A 37 0.23 7.95 26.53
CA ILE A 37 -0.01 7.27 25.26
C ILE A 37 -1.44 6.75 25.22
N THR A 38 -2.25 7.25 24.29
CA THR A 38 -3.67 6.85 24.18
C THR A 38 -3.88 5.62 23.30
N ASN A 39 -2.95 5.35 22.38
CA ASN A 39 -2.94 4.14 21.55
C ASN A 39 -1.50 3.64 21.38
N ASN A 40 -1.25 2.39 21.77
CA ASN A 40 0.07 1.75 21.75
C ASN A 40 0.28 0.77 20.57
N GLN A 41 -0.65 0.67 19.60
CA GLN A 41 -0.56 -0.27 18.48
C GLN A 41 0.76 -0.15 17.71
N ARG A 42 1.23 1.08 17.49
CA ARG A 42 2.52 1.36 16.82
C ARG A 42 3.72 0.81 17.60
N ILE A 43 3.68 0.88 18.93
CA ILE A 43 4.72 0.31 19.80
C ILE A 43 4.68 -1.21 19.72
N VAL A 44 3.48 -1.80 19.89
CA VAL A 44 3.27 -3.25 19.83
C VAL A 44 3.63 -3.83 18.46
N GLY A 45 3.41 -3.07 17.37
CA GLY A 45 3.72 -3.47 16.00
C GLY A 45 5.20 -3.79 15.76
N ALA A 46 6.12 -3.14 16.49
CA ALA A 46 7.55 -3.42 16.39
C ALA A 46 8.02 -4.65 17.19
N PHE A 47 7.18 -5.16 18.11
CA PHE A 47 7.60 -6.22 19.04
C PHE A 47 8.00 -7.52 18.35
N PRO A 48 7.30 -8.00 17.29
CA PRO A 48 7.71 -9.22 16.60
C PRO A 48 9.17 -9.15 16.13
N THR A 49 9.57 -8.03 15.53
CA THR A 49 10.93 -7.84 15.03
C THR A 49 11.96 -7.71 16.17
N ILE A 50 11.64 -6.93 17.22
CA ILE A 50 12.51 -6.79 18.41
C ILE A 50 12.75 -8.14 19.07
N LYS A 51 11.68 -8.89 19.33
CA LYS A 51 11.75 -10.22 19.96
C LYS A 51 12.51 -11.21 19.09
N LEU A 52 12.31 -11.18 17.78
CA LEU A 52 13.03 -12.05 16.84
C LEU A 52 14.53 -11.75 16.83
N ALA A 53 14.93 -10.47 16.79
CA ALA A 53 16.33 -10.06 16.85
C ALA A 53 17.01 -10.60 18.12
N LEU A 54 16.37 -10.40 19.28
CA LEU A 54 16.86 -10.90 20.57
C LEU A 54 16.91 -12.44 20.60
N ALA A 55 15.88 -13.11 20.10
CA ALA A 55 15.81 -14.58 20.06
C ALA A 55 16.89 -15.20 19.14
N LYS A 56 17.25 -14.51 18.06
CA LYS A 56 18.38 -14.88 17.18
C LYS A 56 19.76 -14.58 17.82
N GLY A 57 19.80 -14.04 19.03
CA GLY A 57 21.03 -13.81 19.79
C GLY A 57 21.73 -12.49 19.45
N ALA A 58 21.00 -11.47 18.99
CA ALA A 58 21.55 -10.12 18.85
C ALA A 58 22.19 -9.62 20.15
N LYS A 59 23.36 -8.99 20.03
CA LYS A 59 24.05 -8.36 21.17
C LYS A 59 23.23 -7.21 21.73
N SER A 60 22.64 -6.40 20.87
CA SER A 60 21.70 -5.35 21.25
C SER A 60 20.71 -5.04 20.13
N VAL A 61 19.60 -4.42 20.50
CA VAL A 61 18.65 -3.79 19.57
C VAL A 61 18.61 -2.30 19.91
N VAL A 62 19.13 -1.47 19.00
CA VAL A 62 19.12 0.00 19.10
C VAL A 62 17.95 0.52 18.27
N LEU A 63 16.97 1.10 18.93
CA LEU A 63 15.73 1.59 18.34
C LEU A 63 15.83 3.08 18.08
N MET A 64 15.53 3.49 16.85
CA MET A 64 15.41 4.90 16.50
C MET A 64 14.03 5.20 15.92
N SER A 65 13.37 6.24 16.42
CA SER A 65 12.03 6.65 15.98
C SER A 65 11.95 8.16 15.79
N HIS A 66 10.78 8.65 15.38
CA HIS A 66 10.41 10.04 15.52
C HIS A 66 9.09 10.16 16.30
N MET A 67 8.81 11.36 16.75
CA MET A 67 7.52 11.75 17.33
C MET A 67 7.16 13.15 16.86
N GLY A 68 5.89 13.38 16.51
CA GLY A 68 5.40 14.71 16.20
C GLY A 68 6.12 15.42 15.04
N ARG A 69 6.14 16.76 15.11
CA ARG A 69 6.77 17.65 14.12
C ARG A 69 7.54 18.75 14.87
N PRO A 70 8.73 18.40 15.40
CA PRO A 70 9.57 19.34 16.15
C PRO A 70 10.37 20.31 15.26
N ASP A 71 10.26 20.18 13.93
CA ASP A 71 10.89 21.06 12.94
C ASP A 71 12.42 21.25 13.10
N GLY A 72 13.13 20.18 13.50
CA GLY A 72 14.58 20.21 13.65
C GLY A 72 15.08 20.82 14.96
N LYS A 73 14.21 20.94 15.98
CA LYS A 73 14.58 21.48 17.30
C LYS A 73 14.07 20.62 18.45
N PRO A 74 14.90 20.32 19.46
CA PRO A 74 14.46 19.59 20.64
C PRO A 74 13.31 20.27 21.37
N ASN A 75 12.29 19.50 21.73
CA ASN A 75 11.20 19.99 22.58
C ASN A 75 10.65 18.87 23.48
N LYS A 76 10.18 19.22 24.68
CA LYS A 76 9.72 18.23 25.67
C LYS A 76 8.46 17.47 25.21
N LYS A 77 7.61 18.10 24.41
CA LYS A 77 6.30 17.56 24.00
C LYS A 77 6.46 16.38 23.03
N ASP A 78 7.44 16.45 22.16
CA ASP A 78 7.72 15.44 21.13
C ASP A 78 8.88 14.52 21.54
N SER A 79 9.23 14.41 22.83
CA SER A 79 10.24 13.46 23.30
C SER A 79 9.72 12.01 23.24
N LEU A 80 10.62 11.05 23.00
CA LEU A 80 10.35 9.62 23.04
C LEU A 80 10.49 9.01 24.44
N ALA A 81 10.84 9.79 25.47
CA ALA A 81 10.98 9.26 26.83
C ALA A 81 9.71 8.52 27.34
N PRO A 82 8.47 9.03 27.14
CA PRO A 82 7.26 8.30 27.53
C PRO A 82 7.09 6.96 26.77
N VAL A 83 7.53 6.91 25.51
CA VAL A 83 7.56 5.69 24.70
C VAL A 83 8.54 4.69 25.28
N GLY A 84 9.72 5.14 25.73
CA GLY A 84 10.71 4.30 26.40
C GLY A 84 10.16 3.60 27.63
N THR A 85 9.50 4.35 28.52
CA THR A 85 8.82 3.79 29.71
C THR A 85 7.78 2.75 29.31
N ARG A 86 6.92 3.08 28.33
CA ARG A 86 5.86 2.16 27.91
C ARG A 86 6.41 0.91 27.21
N LEU A 87 7.46 1.06 26.42
CA LEU A 87 8.16 -0.04 25.77
C LEU A 87 8.76 -1.00 26.81
N GLN A 88 9.39 -0.46 27.85
CA GLN A 88 9.94 -1.26 28.95
C GLN A 88 8.86 -2.08 29.67
N GLU A 89 7.73 -1.44 30.02
CA GLU A 89 6.60 -2.12 30.66
C GLU A 89 6.06 -3.28 29.81
N LEU A 90 5.83 -3.01 28.53
CA LEU A 90 5.21 -3.97 27.62
C LEU A 90 6.15 -5.10 27.18
N LEU A 91 7.46 -4.81 27.08
CA LEU A 91 8.47 -5.81 26.74
C LEU A 91 8.82 -6.69 27.96
N GLY A 92 8.59 -6.20 29.18
CA GLY A 92 8.97 -6.88 30.42
C GLY A 92 10.49 -6.96 30.60
N LYS A 93 11.25 -6.04 30.00
CA LYS A 93 12.71 -6.01 29.99
C LYS A 93 13.21 -4.56 30.10
N PRO A 94 14.33 -4.30 30.81
CA PRO A 94 14.91 -2.96 30.85
C PRO A 94 15.18 -2.39 29.46
N VAL A 95 14.79 -1.13 29.26
CA VAL A 95 15.06 -0.34 28.06
C VAL A 95 15.89 0.87 28.47
N THR A 96 17.09 0.99 27.91
CA THR A 96 17.94 2.16 28.11
C THR A 96 17.49 3.27 27.19
N PHE A 97 17.02 4.38 27.75
CA PHE A 97 16.71 5.58 26.98
C PHE A 97 17.93 6.51 26.93
N LEU A 98 18.30 6.98 25.73
CA LEU A 98 19.35 7.97 25.53
C LEU A 98 18.71 9.30 25.14
N ASN A 99 19.15 10.40 25.77
CA ASN A 99 18.58 11.74 25.57
C ASN A 99 19.00 12.40 24.25
N ASP A 100 19.69 11.66 23.38
CA ASP A 100 20.05 12.06 22.02
C ASP A 100 20.07 10.81 21.11
N CYS A 101 20.26 11.01 19.82
CA CYS A 101 20.30 9.94 18.81
C CYS A 101 21.62 9.83 18.05
N VAL A 102 22.54 10.78 18.23
CA VAL A 102 23.86 10.80 17.60
C VAL A 102 24.91 11.39 18.56
N GLY A 103 26.18 11.37 18.16
CA GLY A 103 27.29 11.97 18.90
C GLY A 103 27.98 11.03 19.88
N ASP A 104 29.13 11.45 20.40
CA ASP A 104 30.09 10.60 21.13
C ASP A 104 29.48 9.84 22.30
N TYR A 105 28.58 10.48 23.06
CA TYR A 105 27.87 9.84 24.18
C TYR A 105 26.99 8.67 23.71
N VAL A 106 26.23 8.86 22.62
CA VAL A 106 25.34 7.83 22.06
C VAL A 106 26.15 6.72 21.40
N GLU A 107 27.19 7.09 20.66
CA GLU A 107 28.12 6.16 20.02
C GLU A 107 28.80 5.26 21.05
N ALA A 108 29.31 5.83 22.15
CA ALA A 108 29.93 5.08 23.24
C ALA A 108 28.93 4.13 23.93
N ALA A 109 27.71 4.59 24.20
CA ALA A 109 26.67 3.76 24.80
C ALA A 109 26.24 2.57 23.91
N CYS A 110 26.33 2.73 22.59
CA CYS A 110 25.96 1.70 21.62
C CYS A 110 27.14 0.84 21.14
N ALA A 111 28.39 1.18 21.49
CA ALA A 111 29.57 0.45 21.01
C ALA A 111 29.67 -0.98 21.56
N ASP A 112 29.48 -1.14 22.88
CA ASP A 112 29.60 -2.44 23.55
C ASP A 112 28.58 -2.61 24.70
N PRO A 113 27.26 -2.60 24.39
CA PRO A 113 26.25 -2.81 25.41
C PRO A 113 26.22 -4.28 25.88
N ALA A 114 25.68 -4.51 27.08
CA ALA A 114 25.46 -5.85 27.61
C ALA A 114 24.60 -6.68 26.65
N ALA A 115 24.88 -7.99 26.57
CA ALA A 115 24.18 -8.88 25.64
C ALA A 115 22.65 -8.88 25.87
N GLY A 116 21.91 -8.78 24.77
CA GLY A 116 20.45 -8.67 24.76
C GLY A 116 19.92 -7.28 25.13
N SER A 117 20.76 -6.23 25.22
CA SER A 117 20.29 -4.88 25.57
C SER A 117 19.29 -4.33 24.56
N VAL A 118 18.33 -3.54 25.05
CA VAL A 118 17.41 -2.77 24.21
C VAL A 118 17.61 -1.30 24.54
N ILE A 119 17.97 -0.52 23.53
CA ILE A 119 18.29 0.90 23.66
C ILE A 119 17.29 1.67 22.81
N LEU A 120 16.67 2.72 23.35
CA LEU A 120 15.83 3.66 22.61
C LEU A 120 16.53 5.01 22.54
N LEU A 121 16.75 5.50 21.33
CA LEU A 121 17.29 6.84 21.08
C LEU A 121 16.19 7.90 21.21
N GLU A 122 16.59 9.14 21.44
CA GLU A 122 15.68 10.29 21.38
C GLU A 122 15.19 10.54 19.93
N ASN A 123 14.17 11.38 19.80
CA ASN A 123 13.49 11.73 18.57
C ASN A 123 14.44 12.23 17.48
N LEU A 124 14.56 11.47 16.38
CA LEU A 124 15.43 11.86 15.25
C LEU A 124 15.09 13.22 14.65
N ARG A 125 13.83 13.66 14.71
CA ARG A 125 13.42 14.95 14.13
C ARG A 125 13.83 16.16 14.98
N PHE A 126 14.44 15.95 16.15
CA PHE A 126 15.13 17.01 16.86
C PHE A 126 16.38 17.50 16.13
N HIS A 127 16.89 16.70 15.20
CA HIS A 127 17.98 17.06 14.31
C HIS A 127 17.42 17.45 12.93
N LEU A 128 17.86 18.60 12.42
CA LEU A 128 17.42 19.15 11.13
C LEU A 128 17.77 18.22 9.97
N GLU A 129 18.87 17.50 10.13
CA GLU A 129 19.50 16.55 9.22
C GLU A 129 18.65 15.30 8.95
N GLU A 130 17.68 14.98 9.83
CA GLU A 130 16.76 13.85 9.61
C GLU A 130 15.83 14.12 8.42
N GLU A 131 15.18 15.29 8.40
CA GLU A 131 14.25 15.69 7.32
C GLU A 131 14.95 16.50 6.21
N GLY A 132 16.17 16.99 6.49
CA GLY A 132 16.93 17.92 5.64
C GLY A 132 16.40 19.36 5.68
N LYS A 133 15.31 19.60 6.41
CA LYS A 133 14.63 20.89 6.53
C LYS A 133 13.85 21.01 7.83
N GLY A 134 13.59 22.24 8.24
CA GLY A 134 12.91 22.61 9.46
C GLY A 134 12.48 24.07 9.43
N VAL A 135 12.15 24.60 10.60
CA VAL A 135 11.67 25.97 10.73
C VAL A 135 12.27 26.62 11.98
N ASP A 136 12.87 27.79 11.78
CA ASP A 136 13.21 28.70 12.86
C ASP A 136 11.95 29.46 13.30
N HIS A 137 11.30 28.91 14.32
CA HIS A 137 10.13 29.53 14.95
C HIS A 137 10.53 30.76 15.78
N VAL A 138 9.77 31.84 15.64
CA VAL A 138 9.85 33.01 16.53
C VAL A 138 9.23 32.68 17.89
N GLU A 139 9.61 33.44 18.92
CA GLU A 139 9.05 33.30 20.26
C GLU A 139 7.52 33.48 20.24
N GLY A 140 6.81 32.60 20.96
CA GLY A 140 5.33 32.60 20.98
C GLY A 140 4.65 31.98 19.75
N CYS A 141 5.40 31.39 18.80
CA CYS A 141 4.81 30.71 17.64
C CYS A 141 3.85 29.58 18.08
N PRO A 142 2.61 29.50 17.54
CA PRO A 142 1.65 28.47 17.92
C PRO A 142 1.93 27.09 17.29
N PHE A 143 3.03 26.95 16.52
CA PHE A 143 3.49 25.75 15.77
C PHE A 143 2.51 25.19 14.70
N LYS A 144 1.19 25.37 14.85
CA LYS A 144 0.17 24.85 13.93
C LYS A 144 -0.07 25.72 12.70
N LYS A 145 0.22 27.01 12.82
CA LYS A 145 0.18 28.02 11.75
C LYS A 145 1.25 29.05 12.08
N CYS A 146 2.44 28.88 11.52
CA CYS A 146 3.53 29.84 11.71
C CYS A 146 3.02 31.26 11.41
N GLY A 147 3.28 32.20 12.31
CA GLY A 147 3.00 33.62 12.08
C GLY A 147 4.03 34.25 11.14
N GLU A 148 3.81 35.51 10.77
CA GLU A 148 4.82 36.31 10.07
C GLU A 148 6.10 36.36 10.93
N GLY A 149 7.21 35.82 10.40
CA GLY A 149 8.51 35.83 11.06
C GLY A 149 9.21 34.48 11.21
N CYS A 150 8.48 33.35 11.15
CA CYS A 150 9.12 32.03 11.14
C CYS A 150 9.85 31.77 9.81
N LYS A 151 11.10 31.31 9.85
CA LYS A 151 11.91 31.13 8.65
C LYS A 151 12.17 29.65 8.36
N PRO A 152 11.96 29.17 7.12
CA PRO A 152 12.41 27.83 6.74
C PRO A 152 13.93 27.72 6.86
N THR A 153 14.39 26.57 7.36
CA THR A 153 15.81 26.28 7.56
C THR A 153 16.13 24.94 6.91
N THR A 154 17.33 24.78 6.36
CA THR A 154 17.76 23.57 5.66
C THR A 154 19.09 23.10 6.22
N ALA A 155 19.25 21.80 6.40
CA ALA A 155 20.52 21.22 6.82
C ALA A 155 21.55 21.35 5.68
N SER A 156 22.81 21.54 6.02
CA SER A 156 23.89 21.45 5.03
C SER A 156 24.12 19.98 4.64
N ASP A 157 24.66 19.75 3.44
CA ASP A 157 25.02 18.39 3.01
C ASP A 157 26.06 17.77 3.95
N ALA A 158 27.06 18.56 4.38
CA ALA A 158 28.12 18.12 5.28
C ALA A 158 27.58 17.72 6.67
N ASP A 159 26.61 18.46 7.22
CA ASP A 159 26.01 18.11 8.51
C ASP A 159 25.10 16.88 8.38
N THR A 160 24.38 16.77 7.27
CA THR A 160 23.58 15.58 6.93
C THR A 160 24.46 14.33 6.80
N GLU A 161 25.63 14.44 6.18
CA GLU A 161 26.62 13.36 6.08
C GLU A 161 27.15 12.95 7.45
N LYS A 162 27.53 13.92 8.30
CA LYS A 162 28.00 13.64 9.68
C LYS A 162 26.91 12.94 10.51
N PHE A 163 25.67 13.41 10.42
CA PHE A 163 24.53 12.82 11.12
C PHE A 163 24.32 11.36 10.70
N ARG A 164 24.33 11.08 9.40
CA ARG A 164 24.23 9.73 8.83
C ARG A 164 25.39 8.83 9.22
N ALA A 165 26.61 9.36 9.23
CA ALA A 165 27.79 8.63 9.66
C ALA A 165 27.69 8.23 11.14
N SER A 166 27.22 9.13 12.00
CA SER A 166 27.00 8.83 13.42
C SER A 166 25.94 7.74 13.61
N LEU A 167 24.78 7.84 12.94
CA LEU A 167 23.76 6.78 12.97
C LEU A 167 24.31 5.42 12.53
N SER A 168 25.14 5.39 11.50
CA SER A 168 25.68 4.14 10.94
C SER A 168 26.61 3.41 11.92
N LYS A 169 27.27 4.12 12.85
CA LYS A 169 28.13 3.50 13.88
C LYS A 169 27.34 2.76 14.97
N LEU A 170 26.04 3.02 15.09
CA LEU A 170 25.21 2.52 16.21
C LEU A 170 24.80 1.04 16.05
N GLY A 171 25.05 0.43 14.90
CA GLY A 171 24.74 -0.97 14.64
C GLY A 171 25.73 -1.62 13.68
N ASP A 172 25.60 -2.93 13.54
CA ASP A 172 26.33 -3.73 12.55
C ASP A 172 25.40 -4.17 11.40
N VAL A 173 24.08 -4.19 11.65
CA VAL A 173 23.03 -4.43 10.66
C VAL A 173 21.92 -3.40 10.83
N TYR A 174 21.30 -3.01 9.72
CA TYR A 174 20.16 -2.10 9.70
C TYR A 174 18.86 -2.85 9.37
N VAL A 175 17.85 -2.65 10.20
CA VAL A 175 16.52 -3.20 10.03
C VAL A 175 15.50 -2.06 9.96
N ASN A 176 14.85 -1.88 8.82
CA ASN A 176 13.76 -0.92 8.71
C ASN A 176 12.43 -1.60 9.00
N ASP A 177 11.75 -1.17 10.06
CA ASP A 177 10.42 -1.67 10.45
C ASP A 177 9.37 -0.53 10.48
N ALA A 178 9.69 0.63 9.89
CA ALA A 178 8.87 1.83 9.87
C ALA A 178 8.25 2.08 8.48
N PHE A 179 7.26 1.26 8.08
CA PHE A 179 6.63 1.39 6.76
C PHE A 179 6.00 2.78 6.54
N GLY A 180 5.37 3.35 7.57
CA GLY A 180 4.71 4.65 7.50
C GLY A 180 5.59 5.82 7.08
N THR A 181 6.91 5.74 7.30
CA THR A 181 7.88 6.76 6.87
C THR A 181 8.63 6.39 5.60
N ALA A 182 8.40 5.21 5.02
CA ALA A 182 9.24 4.68 3.93
C ALA A 182 9.09 5.45 2.60
N HIS A 183 8.03 6.23 2.45
CA HIS A 183 7.86 7.19 1.34
C HIS A 183 8.78 8.41 1.41
N ARG A 184 9.54 8.57 2.50
CA ARG A 184 10.40 9.74 2.74
C ARG A 184 11.87 9.40 2.57
N GLY A 185 12.59 10.27 1.87
CA GLY A 185 14.05 10.21 1.72
C GLY A 185 14.82 10.73 2.93
N HIS A 186 14.33 10.50 4.14
CA HIS A 186 14.96 10.98 5.38
C HIS A 186 16.26 10.23 5.70
N SER A 187 17.15 10.85 6.47
CA SER A 187 18.46 10.28 6.79
C SER A 187 18.39 8.89 7.42
N SER A 188 17.47 8.66 8.36
CA SER A 188 17.26 7.33 8.95
C SER A 188 16.65 6.26 8.04
N MET A 189 16.11 6.65 6.88
CA MET A 189 15.48 5.75 5.91
C MET A 189 16.42 5.36 4.76
N VAL A 190 17.31 6.27 4.35
CA VAL A 190 18.18 6.08 3.18
C VAL A 190 19.66 6.27 3.46
N GLY A 191 20.02 6.86 4.59
CA GLY A 191 21.37 7.34 4.89
C GLY A 191 22.20 6.46 5.82
N VAL A 192 21.63 5.37 6.36
CA VAL A 192 22.41 4.41 7.14
C VAL A 192 23.29 3.58 6.20
N ASP A 193 24.60 3.65 6.38
CA ASP A 193 25.59 2.98 5.56
C ASP A 193 26.14 1.73 6.26
N LEU A 194 25.34 0.66 6.19
CA LEU A 194 25.69 -0.67 6.66
C LEU A 194 25.52 -1.68 5.52
N GLU A 195 26.30 -2.76 5.56
CA GLU A 195 26.30 -3.78 4.49
C GLU A 195 24.95 -4.50 4.40
N GLU A 196 24.38 -4.94 5.53
CA GLU A 196 23.06 -5.57 5.58
C GLU A 196 21.99 -4.54 5.95
N LYS A 197 21.08 -4.30 5.00
CA LYS A 197 19.94 -3.36 5.13
C LYS A 197 18.67 -4.09 4.72
N VAL A 198 17.90 -4.53 5.72
CA VAL A 198 16.78 -5.45 5.51
C VAL A 198 15.47 -4.91 6.09
N ALA A 199 14.35 -5.48 5.66
CA ALA A 199 13.04 -5.21 6.23
C ALA A 199 12.89 -5.89 7.61
N GLY A 200 12.24 -5.22 8.56
CA GLY A 200 11.64 -5.87 9.70
C GLY A 200 10.34 -6.59 9.33
N LEU A 201 9.75 -7.30 10.29
CA LEU A 201 8.56 -8.12 10.05
C LEU A 201 7.32 -7.29 9.73
N LEU A 202 7.22 -6.04 10.19
CA LEU A 202 6.11 -5.15 9.85
C LEU A 202 6.21 -4.73 8.38
N ILE A 203 7.37 -4.25 7.94
CA ILE A 203 7.58 -3.93 6.51
C ILE A 203 7.41 -5.17 5.64
N GLU A 204 7.93 -6.32 6.04
CA GLU A 204 7.75 -7.58 5.30
C GLU A 204 6.26 -7.91 5.08
N LYS A 205 5.43 -7.77 6.12
CA LYS A 205 3.98 -7.97 6.02
C LYS A 205 3.31 -6.98 5.09
N GLU A 206 3.65 -5.69 5.20
CA GLU A 206 3.12 -4.63 4.32
C GLU A 206 3.46 -4.91 2.86
N LEU A 207 4.74 -5.19 2.54
CA LEU A 207 5.19 -5.49 1.19
C LEU A 207 4.53 -6.77 0.64
N SER A 208 4.40 -7.82 1.47
CA SER A 208 3.72 -9.05 1.10
C SER A 208 2.25 -8.78 0.74
N ALA A 209 1.51 -8.05 1.58
CA ALA A 209 0.12 -7.71 1.32
C ALA A 209 -0.05 -6.90 0.02
N PHE A 210 0.75 -5.85 -0.18
CA PHE A 210 0.66 -5.02 -1.38
C PHE A 210 1.14 -5.75 -2.65
N SER A 211 2.12 -6.66 -2.55
CA SER A 211 2.58 -7.46 -3.70
C SER A 211 1.46 -8.32 -4.29
N GLN A 212 0.58 -8.85 -3.44
CA GLN A 212 -0.58 -9.63 -3.85
C GLN A 212 -1.60 -8.80 -4.64
N ILE A 213 -1.60 -7.47 -4.50
CA ILE A 213 -2.48 -6.58 -5.29
C ILE A 213 -1.76 -6.08 -6.55
N LEU A 214 -0.50 -5.65 -6.39
CA LEU A 214 0.19 -4.86 -7.40
C LEU A 214 0.85 -5.70 -8.49
N SER A 215 1.25 -6.94 -8.18
CA SER A 215 2.03 -7.80 -9.09
C SER A 215 1.17 -8.86 -9.78
N ALA A 216 0.33 -9.59 -9.04
CA ALA A 216 -0.52 -10.65 -9.58
C ALA A 216 -1.77 -10.88 -8.70
N PRO A 217 -2.79 -10.01 -8.77
CA PRO A 217 -3.98 -10.14 -7.96
C PRO A 217 -4.84 -11.34 -8.35
N VAL A 218 -5.41 -12.00 -7.34
CA VAL A 218 -6.47 -12.99 -7.55
C VAL A 218 -7.73 -12.25 -7.97
N ARG A 219 -8.20 -12.52 -9.19
CA ARG A 219 -9.34 -11.82 -9.80
C ARG A 219 -10.68 -12.49 -9.44
N PRO A 220 -11.79 -11.72 -9.38
CA PRO A 220 -11.87 -10.28 -9.64
C PRO A 220 -11.24 -9.43 -8.53
N LEU A 221 -10.47 -8.41 -8.92
CA LEU A 221 -9.93 -7.36 -8.06
C LEU A 221 -10.87 -6.15 -8.12
N VAL A 222 -11.45 -5.80 -6.97
CA VAL A 222 -12.24 -4.59 -6.80
C VAL A 222 -11.48 -3.59 -5.92
N ALA A 223 -11.43 -2.33 -6.34
CA ALA A 223 -10.93 -1.25 -5.50
C ALA A 223 -12.07 -0.43 -4.94
N ILE A 224 -11.96 0.01 -3.69
CA ILE A 224 -12.89 0.94 -3.06
C ILE A 224 -12.13 2.23 -2.78
N VAL A 225 -12.55 3.33 -3.39
CA VAL A 225 -11.91 4.64 -3.21
C VAL A 225 -12.97 5.63 -2.70
N GLY A 226 -12.78 6.09 -1.46
CA GLY A 226 -13.71 7.00 -0.78
C GLY A 226 -13.02 8.23 -0.19
N GLY A 227 -13.75 9.11 0.49
CA GLY A 227 -13.25 10.35 1.08
C GLY A 227 -13.68 11.62 0.33
N ALA A 228 -13.05 12.75 0.65
CA ALA A 228 -13.59 14.08 0.33
C ALA A 228 -13.24 14.63 -1.07
N LYS A 229 -11.98 14.49 -1.52
CA LYS A 229 -11.48 15.18 -2.73
C LYS A 229 -10.90 14.22 -3.75
N ILE A 230 -11.13 14.51 -5.03
CA ILE A 230 -10.59 13.73 -6.15
C ILE A 230 -9.14 14.13 -6.39
N SER A 231 -8.83 15.44 -6.31
CA SER A 231 -7.51 16.02 -6.58
C SER A 231 -6.37 15.29 -5.90
N ASP A 232 -6.63 14.77 -4.70
CA ASP A 232 -5.64 14.13 -3.84
C ASP A 232 -5.45 12.64 -4.19
N LYS A 233 -6.32 12.07 -5.02
CA LYS A 233 -6.37 10.63 -5.35
C LYS A 233 -6.36 10.31 -6.83
N ILE A 234 -6.17 11.31 -7.71
CA ILE A 234 -6.12 11.11 -9.18
C ILE A 234 -5.10 10.03 -9.56
N LYS A 235 -3.91 10.06 -8.96
CA LYS A 235 -2.83 9.11 -9.27
C LYS A 235 -3.20 7.69 -8.82
N LEU A 236 -3.81 7.57 -7.63
CA LEU A 236 -4.30 6.31 -7.09
C LEU A 236 -5.35 5.70 -8.03
N ILE A 237 -6.40 6.46 -8.34
CA ILE A 237 -7.49 6.01 -9.20
C ILE A 237 -6.96 5.57 -10.56
N ASN A 238 -6.07 6.37 -11.18
CA ASN A 238 -5.49 6.04 -12.47
C ASN A 238 -4.66 4.75 -12.45
N ASN A 239 -3.82 4.54 -11.43
CA ASN A 239 -2.98 3.35 -11.34
C ASN A 239 -3.80 2.09 -11.02
N ILE A 240 -4.84 2.24 -10.22
CA ILE A 240 -5.75 1.15 -9.86
C ILE A 240 -6.62 0.72 -11.05
N ILE A 241 -7.15 1.66 -11.85
CA ILE A 241 -7.92 1.35 -13.07
C ILE A 241 -7.11 0.50 -14.06
N ASP A 242 -5.79 0.65 -14.11
CA ASP A 242 -4.94 -0.16 -14.98
C ASP A 242 -4.85 -1.64 -14.54
N LYS A 243 -5.31 -1.97 -13.33
CA LYS A 243 -5.14 -3.30 -12.71
C LYS A 243 -6.45 -3.96 -12.29
N ALA A 244 -7.40 -3.19 -11.76
CA ALA A 244 -8.64 -3.66 -11.15
C ALA A 244 -9.70 -4.02 -12.21
N ASP A 245 -10.51 -5.03 -11.90
CA ASP A 245 -11.69 -5.41 -12.70
C ASP A 245 -12.87 -4.46 -12.41
N GLY A 246 -12.94 -3.90 -11.19
CA GLY A 246 -13.92 -2.88 -10.83
C GLY A 246 -13.41 -1.89 -9.80
N ILE A 247 -14.05 -0.72 -9.75
CA ILE A 247 -13.76 0.35 -8.79
C ILE A 247 -15.07 0.95 -8.25
N ILE A 248 -15.24 0.93 -6.94
CA ILE A 248 -16.28 1.66 -6.22
C ILE A 248 -15.72 3.05 -5.89
N ILE A 249 -16.40 4.10 -6.34
CA ILE A 249 -16.07 5.50 -6.01
C ILE A 249 -17.17 6.05 -5.11
N CYS A 250 -16.88 6.29 -3.83
CA CYS A 250 -17.85 6.68 -2.80
C CYS A 250 -17.40 7.91 -2.00
N GLY A 251 -18.16 8.32 -0.99
CA GLY A 251 -17.86 9.53 -0.20
C GLY A 251 -18.06 10.84 -0.96
N GLY A 252 -17.54 11.92 -0.40
CA GLY A 252 -17.68 13.28 -0.95
C GLY A 252 -17.17 13.44 -2.38
N MET A 253 -16.17 12.65 -2.79
CA MET A 253 -15.64 12.71 -4.15
C MET A 253 -16.62 12.22 -5.21
N ALA A 254 -17.55 11.32 -4.87
CA ALA A 254 -18.51 10.77 -5.82
C ALA A 254 -19.43 11.87 -6.40
N TYR A 255 -19.77 12.88 -5.60
CA TYR A 255 -20.62 14.00 -6.03
C TYR A 255 -20.06 14.77 -7.22
N THR A 256 -18.74 14.90 -7.31
CA THR A 256 -18.11 15.61 -8.44
C THR A 256 -18.23 14.79 -9.74
N PHE A 257 -18.09 13.47 -9.69
CA PHE A 257 -18.36 12.60 -10.85
C PHE A 257 -19.83 12.66 -11.27
N LEU A 258 -20.74 12.53 -10.30
CA LEU A 258 -22.19 12.50 -10.54
C LEU A 258 -22.70 13.82 -11.12
N LYS A 259 -22.20 14.95 -10.64
CA LYS A 259 -22.55 16.28 -11.18
C LYS A 259 -22.05 16.49 -12.60
N VAL A 260 -20.77 16.20 -12.86
CA VAL A 260 -20.12 16.55 -14.14
C VAL A 260 -20.48 15.57 -15.24
N CYS A 261 -20.45 14.27 -14.96
CA CYS A 261 -20.61 13.23 -15.98
C CYS A 261 -22.07 12.80 -16.16
N PHE A 262 -22.91 12.98 -15.13
CA PHE A 262 -24.30 12.48 -15.13
C PHE A 262 -25.35 13.59 -14.89
N GLY A 263 -24.93 14.85 -14.73
CA GLY A 263 -25.83 15.99 -14.59
C GLY A 263 -26.66 16.00 -13.30
N MET A 264 -26.23 15.25 -12.27
CA MET A 264 -26.97 15.12 -11.02
C MET A 264 -26.91 16.40 -10.17
N GLU A 265 -28.04 16.80 -9.55
CA GLU A 265 -28.04 17.84 -8.53
C GLU A 265 -27.36 17.32 -7.24
N ILE A 266 -26.52 18.15 -6.62
CA ILE A 266 -25.74 17.77 -5.42
C ILE A 266 -26.01 18.67 -4.21
N GLY A 267 -26.94 19.63 -4.32
CA GLY A 267 -27.19 20.62 -3.27
C GLY A 267 -25.91 21.34 -2.84
N LYS A 268 -25.61 21.27 -1.54
CA LYS A 268 -24.41 21.83 -0.89
C LYS A 268 -23.24 20.84 -0.79
N SER A 269 -23.40 19.63 -1.33
CA SER A 269 -22.40 18.57 -1.18
C SER A 269 -21.05 18.95 -1.80
N LEU A 270 -20.00 18.30 -1.31
CA LEU A 270 -18.63 18.56 -1.70
C LEU A 270 -18.45 18.53 -3.24
N PHE A 271 -17.92 19.62 -3.77
CA PHE A 271 -17.56 19.74 -5.18
C PHE A 271 -16.10 20.13 -5.32
N ASP A 272 -15.31 19.24 -5.91
CA ASP A 272 -13.90 19.47 -6.18
C ASP A 272 -13.73 20.08 -7.58
N ALA A 273 -13.66 21.41 -7.66
CA ALA A 273 -13.53 22.13 -8.93
C ALA A 273 -12.28 21.71 -9.72
N LYS A 274 -11.16 21.38 -9.05
CA LYS A 274 -9.95 20.90 -9.72
C LYS A 274 -10.12 19.47 -10.23
N GLY A 275 -10.80 18.63 -9.44
CA GLY A 275 -11.15 17.26 -9.83
C GLY A 275 -12.13 17.20 -11.01
N ALA A 276 -13.06 18.14 -11.09
CA ALA A 276 -14.12 18.20 -12.10
C ALA A 276 -13.60 18.23 -13.55
N GLU A 277 -12.42 18.81 -13.79
CA GLU A 277 -11.80 18.83 -15.13
C GLU A 277 -11.32 17.44 -15.59
N LEU A 278 -11.20 16.48 -14.66
CA LEU A 278 -10.53 15.20 -14.89
C LEU A 278 -11.47 13.99 -14.84
N VAL A 279 -12.64 14.12 -14.24
CA VAL A 279 -13.56 13.00 -13.99
C VAL A 279 -14.01 12.28 -15.26
N GLN A 280 -14.23 13.03 -16.36
CA GLN A 280 -14.61 12.42 -17.63
C GLN A 280 -13.49 11.54 -18.18
N GLY A 281 -12.24 12.03 -18.17
CA GLY A 281 -11.08 11.26 -18.62
C GLY A 281 -10.82 10.01 -17.78
N ILE A 282 -11.14 10.05 -16.48
CA ILE A 282 -11.07 8.88 -15.59
C ILE A 282 -12.09 7.81 -16.01
N LEU A 283 -13.34 8.19 -16.29
CA LEU A 283 -14.38 7.26 -16.75
C LEU A 283 -14.05 6.66 -18.12
N ASP A 284 -13.55 7.50 -19.04
CA ASP A 284 -13.13 7.05 -20.37
C ASP A 284 -11.99 6.03 -20.27
N LYS A 285 -11.01 6.28 -19.39
CA LYS A 285 -9.93 5.33 -19.11
C LYS A 285 -10.46 4.03 -18.52
N ALA A 286 -11.36 4.10 -17.53
CA ALA A 286 -11.94 2.91 -16.92
C ALA A 286 -12.66 2.04 -17.94
N LYS A 287 -13.49 2.66 -18.80
CA LYS A 287 -14.15 1.98 -19.92
C LYS A 287 -13.15 1.35 -20.89
N ALA A 288 -12.10 2.07 -21.27
CA ALA A 288 -11.07 1.56 -22.18
C ALA A 288 -10.28 0.38 -21.60
N LYS A 289 -10.15 0.31 -20.26
CA LYS A 289 -9.47 -0.77 -19.54
C LYS A 289 -10.39 -1.92 -19.14
N GLY A 290 -11.70 -1.81 -19.38
CA GLY A 290 -12.69 -2.78 -18.91
C GLY A 290 -12.84 -2.81 -17.39
N CYS A 291 -12.50 -1.71 -16.71
CA CYS A 291 -12.71 -1.54 -15.28
C CYS A 291 -14.12 -0.98 -15.03
N GLU A 292 -14.98 -1.75 -14.37
CA GLU A 292 -16.34 -1.33 -14.07
C GLU A 292 -16.35 -0.28 -12.95
N VAL A 293 -16.98 0.88 -13.18
CA VAL A 293 -17.06 1.96 -12.19
C VAL A 293 -18.43 1.96 -11.53
N THR A 294 -18.45 1.83 -10.21
CA THR A 294 -19.68 1.80 -9.39
C THR A 294 -19.75 3.04 -8.51
N PHE A 295 -20.85 3.79 -8.61
CA PHE A 295 -21.16 4.96 -7.78
C PHE A 295 -22.30 4.65 -6.80
N PRO A 296 -22.47 5.45 -5.73
CA PRO A 296 -23.70 5.43 -4.95
C PRO A 296 -24.89 5.86 -5.82
N ILE A 297 -26.07 5.32 -5.50
CA ILE A 297 -27.36 5.57 -6.17
C ILE A 297 -28.40 6.22 -5.25
N ASP A 298 -28.06 6.37 -3.96
CA ASP A 298 -28.82 7.08 -2.95
C ASP A 298 -27.90 7.59 -1.83
N TRP A 299 -28.34 8.61 -1.10
CA TRP A 299 -27.55 9.32 -0.11
C TRP A 299 -28.37 9.68 1.12
N LEU A 300 -27.77 9.47 2.30
CA LEU A 300 -28.28 10.02 3.54
C LEU A 300 -27.78 11.47 3.68
N CYS A 301 -28.72 12.41 3.67
CA CYS A 301 -28.43 13.83 3.63
C CYS A 301 -28.86 14.55 4.91
N GLY A 302 -28.13 15.61 5.25
CA GLY A 302 -28.44 16.58 6.29
C GLY A 302 -28.49 18.01 5.74
N LYS A 303 -28.86 19.00 6.57
CA LYS A 303 -28.83 20.43 6.17
C LYS A 303 -27.57 21.15 6.64
N GLU A 304 -26.89 20.58 7.64
CA GLU A 304 -25.70 21.13 8.29
C GLU A 304 -24.64 20.03 8.49
N PHE A 305 -23.37 20.40 8.64
CA PHE A 305 -22.29 19.45 8.92
C PHE A 305 -22.21 19.14 10.43
N LYS A 306 -23.15 18.35 10.94
CA LYS A 306 -23.21 17.93 12.36
C LYS A 306 -23.85 16.55 12.53
N ASN A 307 -23.57 15.85 13.63
CA ASN A 307 -24.11 14.51 13.87
C ASN A 307 -25.64 14.49 14.07
N ASP A 308 -26.14 15.32 14.99
CA ASP A 308 -27.55 15.32 15.40
C ASP A 308 -28.33 16.36 14.59
N GLN A 309 -29.13 15.88 13.64
CA GLN A 309 -29.94 16.72 12.76
C GLN A 309 -31.08 15.95 12.11
N GLU A 310 -32.01 16.68 11.50
CA GLU A 310 -32.97 16.12 10.55
C GLU A 310 -32.20 15.48 9.38
N THR A 311 -32.53 14.22 9.06
CA THR A 311 -31.93 13.51 7.93
C THR A 311 -33.00 13.06 6.95
N LYS A 312 -32.63 13.00 5.68
CA LYS A 312 -33.49 12.49 4.61
C LYS A 312 -32.66 11.73 3.59
N ILE A 313 -33.24 10.66 3.03
CA ILE A 313 -32.64 9.91 1.93
C ILE A 313 -33.12 10.53 0.62
N PHE A 314 -32.18 10.73 -0.31
CA PHE A 314 -32.46 11.13 -1.68
C PHE A 314 -31.81 10.12 -2.63
N THR A 315 -32.42 9.91 -3.80
CA THR A 315 -31.97 8.92 -4.77
C THR A 315 -31.55 9.57 -6.09
N GLN A 316 -30.75 8.85 -6.88
CA GLN A 316 -30.36 9.29 -8.21
C GLN A 316 -31.57 9.41 -9.15
N GLU A 317 -32.56 8.51 -9.00
CA GLU A 317 -33.80 8.49 -9.79
C GLU A 317 -34.67 9.73 -9.55
N GLU A 318 -34.59 10.33 -8.36
CA GLU A 318 -35.32 11.55 -7.98
C GLU A 318 -34.61 12.85 -8.42
N GLY A 319 -33.51 12.75 -9.18
CA GLY A 319 -32.70 13.88 -9.63
C GLY A 319 -31.51 14.23 -8.75
N GLY A 320 -31.26 13.47 -7.68
CA GLY A 320 -30.14 13.67 -6.76
C GLY A 320 -30.51 14.45 -5.51
N ILE A 321 -29.61 15.31 -5.05
CA ILE A 321 -29.70 16.02 -3.77
C ILE A 321 -30.18 17.46 -4.03
N PRO A 322 -31.36 17.87 -3.50
CA PRO A 322 -31.89 19.21 -3.70
C PRO A 322 -31.08 20.31 -3.04
N GLU A 323 -31.30 21.56 -3.47
CA GLU A 323 -30.72 22.74 -2.83
C GLU A 323 -31.01 22.78 -1.32
N GLY A 324 -30.02 23.21 -0.55
CA GLY A 324 -30.12 23.30 0.91
C GLY A 324 -29.66 22.05 1.66
N TRP A 325 -29.63 20.89 1.00
CA TRP A 325 -29.18 19.60 1.56
C TRP A 325 -27.74 19.28 1.18
N ASP A 326 -27.08 18.51 2.04
CA ASP A 326 -25.70 18.04 1.93
C ASP A 326 -25.66 16.52 2.13
N GLY A 327 -25.04 15.81 1.20
CA GLY A 327 -24.87 14.37 1.26
C GLY A 327 -23.68 13.99 2.15
N LEU A 328 -23.95 13.25 3.22
CA LEU A 328 -22.97 12.98 4.28
C LEU A 328 -22.62 11.49 4.41
N ASP A 329 -23.46 10.59 3.89
CA ASP A 329 -23.20 9.15 3.80
C ASP A 329 -23.95 8.54 2.59
N CYS A 330 -23.57 7.34 2.17
CA CYS A 330 -24.35 6.62 1.17
C CYS A 330 -25.66 6.07 1.77
N GLY A 331 -26.69 5.91 0.94
CA GLY A 331 -27.98 5.38 1.36
C GLY A 331 -28.05 3.84 1.33
N PRO A 332 -29.15 3.26 1.81
CA PRO A 332 -29.33 1.81 1.89
C PRO A 332 -29.21 1.08 0.55
N LYS A 333 -29.69 1.65 -0.56
CA LYS A 333 -29.59 1.00 -1.89
C LYS A 333 -28.13 0.93 -2.34
N SER A 334 -27.35 1.97 -2.07
CA SER A 334 -25.92 2.02 -2.36
C SER A 334 -25.15 1.01 -1.49
N MET A 335 -25.51 0.88 -0.22
CA MET A 335 -24.93 -0.13 0.68
C MET A 335 -25.15 -1.55 0.16
N GLU A 336 -26.36 -1.87 -0.29
CA GLU A 336 -26.67 -3.17 -0.90
C GLU A 336 -25.86 -3.40 -2.19
N LEU A 337 -25.79 -2.39 -3.06
CA LEU A 337 -25.00 -2.43 -4.29
C LEU A 337 -23.51 -2.69 -4.00
N PHE A 338 -22.91 -1.93 -3.09
CA PHE A 338 -21.50 -2.07 -2.74
C PHE A 338 -21.22 -3.44 -2.13
N THR A 339 -22.10 -3.92 -1.25
CA THR A 339 -21.99 -5.25 -0.65
C THR A 339 -21.97 -6.34 -1.72
N LYS A 340 -22.88 -6.24 -2.72
CA LYS A 340 -22.94 -7.20 -3.84
C LYS A 340 -21.68 -7.19 -4.69
N VAL A 341 -21.15 -6.01 -5.02
CA VAL A 341 -19.91 -5.85 -5.80
C VAL A 341 -18.69 -6.41 -5.03
N ILE A 342 -18.63 -6.20 -3.72
CA ILE A 342 -17.56 -6.74 -2.88
C ILE A 342 -17.67 -8.27 -2.78
N ALA A 343 -18.88 -8.80 -2.59
CA ALA A 343 -19.11 -10.24 -2.46
C ALA A 343 -18.79 -11.03 -3.74
N SER A 344 -18.88 -10.41 -4.93
CA SER A 344 -18.52 -11.06 -6.20
C SER A 344 -17.02 -11.06 -6.50
N SER A 345 -16.23 -10.31 -5.71
CA SER A 345 -14.78 -10.21 -5.88
C SER A 345 -14.02 -11.36 -5.21
N LYS A 346 -12.73 -11.50 -5.54
CA LYS A 346 -11.78 -12.36 -4.81
C LYS A 346 -10.77 -11.55 -4.02
N THR A 347 -10.45 -10.36 -4.50
CA THR A 347 -9.54 -9.42 -3.83
C THR A 347 -10.18 -8.04 -3.77
N VAL A 348 -10.13 -7.40 -2.61
CA VAL A 348 -10.50 -6.00 -2.41
C VAL A 348 -9.33 -5.21 -1.86
N VAL A 349 -9.10 -4.03 -2.45
CA VAL A 349 -8.27 -2.98 -1.86
C VAL A 349 -9.14 -1.78 -1.50
N TRP A 350 -9.13 -1.36 -0.24
CA TRP A 350 -9.99 -0.28 0.25
C TRP A 350 -9.18 0.92 0.74
N ASN A 351 -9.47 2.11 0.19
CA ASN A 351 -8.87 3.38 0.57
C ASN A 351 -9.88 4.55 0.63
N GLY A 352 -10.34 4.86 1.83
CA GLY A 352 -11.18 6.01 2.18
C GLY A 352 -12.64 5.64 2.49
N PRO A 353 -13.30 6.36 3.41
CA PRO A 353 -14.64 6.04 3.89
C PRO A 353 -15.74 6.39 2.86
N ALA A 354 -16.92 5.79 3.01
CA ALA A 354 -18.10 6.08 2.18
C ALA A 354 -18.89 7.31 2.63
N GLY A 355 -18.64 7.79 3.85
CA GLY A 355 -19.34 8.92 4.48
C GLY A 355 -18.55 9.50 5.65
N VAL A 356 -19.14 10.48 6.34
CA VAL A 356 -18.56 11.17 7.50
C VAL A 356 -18.68 10.27 8.75
N PHE A 357 -17.86 9.23 8.79
CA PHE A 357 -17.96 8.14 9.77
C PHE A 357 -17.61 8.53 11.21
N GLU A 358 -17.03 9.71 11.40
CA GLU A 358 -16.84 10.37 12.68
C GLU A 358 -18.18 10.70 13.36
N PHE A 359 -19.24 10.88 12.57
CA PHE A 359 -20.62 11.05 13.04
C PHE A 359 -21.34 9.71 12.96
N ASP A 360 -21.81 9.20 14.09
CA ASP A 360 -22.48 7.90 14.16
C ASP A 360 -23.71 7.83 13.24
N THR A 361 -24.46 8.94 13.09
CA THR A 361 -25.58 9.07 12.14
C THR A 361 -25.17 8.80 10.69
N PHE A 362 -23.95 9.19 10.30
CA PHE A 362 -23.41 9.17 8.93
C PHE A 362 -22.26 8.16 8.77
N SER A 363 -22.23 7.14 9.62
CA SER A 363 -21.17 6.12 9.65
C SER A 363 -21.56 4.78 9.01
N LYS A 364 -22.84 4.61 8.65
CA LYS A 364 -23.42 3.33 8.26
C LYS A 364 -22.87 2.83 6.94
N GLY A 365 -22.67 3.71 5.96
CA GLY A 365 -22.08 3.36 4.67
C GLY A 365 -20.65 2.86 4.82
N THR A 366 -19.84 3.55 5.63
CA THR A 366 -18.46 3.11 5.94
C THR A 366 -18.44 1.79 6.69
N LYS A 367 -19.32 1.60 7.67
CA LYS A 367 -19.47 0.33 8.38
C LYS A 367 -19.89 -0.80 7.45
N CYS A 368 -20.81 -0.55 6.53
CA CYS A 368 -21.25 -1.51 5.52
C CYS A 368 -20.10 -1.97 4.62
N LEU A 369 -19.25 -1.06 4.13
CA LEU A 369 -18.06 -1.43 3.37
C LEU A 369 -17.12 -2.33 4.19
N LEU A 370 -16.86 -1.97 5.45
CA LEU A 370 -16.01 -2.76 6.35
C LEU A 370 -16.59 -4.17 6.59
N ASP A 371 -17.90 -4.27 6.83
CA ASP A 371 -18.60 -5.54 7.01
C ASP A 371 -18.55 -6.41 5.75
N ALA A 372 -18.72 -5.81 4.58
CA ALA A 372 -18.62 -6.53 3.31
C ALA A 372 -17.19 -7.05 3.06
N VAL A 373 -16.17 -6.24 3.37
CA VAL A 373 -14.76 -6.65 3.26
C VAL A 373 -14.42 -7.76 4.26
N ALA A 374 -14.95 -7.70 5.48
CA ALA A 374 -14.79 -8.75 6.48
C ALA A 374 -15.50 -10.05 6.07
N ALA A 375 -16.71 -9.98 5.51
CA ALA A 375 -17.43 -11.13 4.98
C ALA A 375 -16.70 -11.76 3.78
N LEU A 376 -16.11 -10.95 2.91
CA LEU A 376 -15.23 -11.43 1.85
C LEU A 376 -14.05 -12.20 2.43
N HIS A 377 -13.39 -11.67 3.47
CA HIS A 377 -12.30 -12.38 4.12
C HIS A 377 -12.74 -13.72 4.73
N ALA A 378 -13.87 -13.72 5.45
CA ALA A 378 -14.43 -14.93 6.07
C ALA A 378 -14.77 -16.03 5.04
N SER A 379 -15.10 -15.65 3.80
CA SER A 379 -15.37 -16.58 2.69
C SER A 379 -14.11 -17.00 1.90
N GLY A 380 -12.92 -16.63 2.37
CA GLY A 380 -11.63 -16.99 1.76
C GLY A 380 -11.11 -15.99 0.71
N GLY A 381 -11.82 -14.88 0.50
CA GLY A 381 -11.32 -13.74 -0.27
C GLY A 381 -10.28 -12.94 0.50
N ARG A 382 -9.68 -11.95 -0.18
CA ARG A 382 -8.65 -11.07 0.40
C ARG A 382 -9.17 -9.65 0.52
N GLY A 383 -9.22 -9.11 1.73
CA GLY A 383 -9.60 -7.73 2.02
C GLY A 383 -8.43 -6.95 2.59
N ILE A 384 -7.87 -6.03 1.81
CA ILE A 384 -6.71 -5.22 2.20
C ILE A 384 -7.16 -3.76 2.38
N ILE A 385 -7.02 -3.25 3.60
CA ILE A 385 -7.37 -1.89 3.97
C ILE A 385 -6.11 -1.03 3.98
N GLY A 386 -6.13 0.07 3.25
CA GLY A 386 -5.04 1.04 3.20
C GLY A 386 -5.53 2.48 3.33
N GLY A 387 -4.70 3.35 3.91
CA GLY A 387 -5.04 4.75 4.19
C GLY A 387 -5.52 4.98 5.62
N GLY A 388 -5.20 6.15 6.15
CA GLY A 388 -5.43 6.50 7.56
C GLY A 388 -6.89 6.34 7.99
N ASP A 389 -7.81 6.95 7.25
CA ASP A 389 -9.23 6.97 7.62
C ASP A 389 -9.87 5.58 7.60
N SER A 390 -9.55 4.74 6.61
CA SER A 390 -10.07 3.36 6.55
C SER A 390 -9.46 2.45 7.62
N ALA A 391 -8.20 2.65 7.99
CA ALA A 391 -7.60 1.96 9.13
C ALA A 391 -8.24 2.41 10.46
N THR A 392 -8.50 3.72 10.63
CA THR A 392 -9.22 4.26 11.78
C THR A 392 -10.66 3.73 11.84
N ALA A 393 -11.33 3.56 10.70
CA ALA A 393 -12.62 2.87 10.63
C ALA A 393 -12.51 1.43 11.15
N ALA A 394 -11.55 0.63 10.66
CA ALA A 394 -11.37 -0.74 11.15
C ALA A 394 -11.13 -0.81 12.67
N ALA A 395 -10.31 0.10 13.20
CA ALA A 395 -10.05 0.21 14.64
C ALA A 395 -11.26 0.68 15.45
N LYS A 396 -12.05 1.65 14.94
CA LYS A 396 -13.26 2.17 15.62
C LYS A 396 -14.26 1.06 15.96
N TRP A 397 -14.32 0.01 15.14
CA TRP A 397 -15.26 -1.11 15.31
C TRP A 397 -14.59 -2.43 15.67
N ASP A 398 -13.32 -2.41 16.09
CA ASP A 398 -12.56 -3.61 16.49
C ASP A 398 -12.58 -4.72 15.42
N MET A 399 -12.41 -4.36 14.14
CA MET A 399 -12.48 -5.31 13.01
C MET A 399 -11.14 -5.52 12.30
N GLU A 400 -10.03 -5.06 12.88
CA GLU A 400 -8.69 -5.21 12.31
C GLU A 400 -8.30 -6.69 12.09
N ASP A 401 -8.77 -7.59 12.96
CA ASP A 401 -8.57 -9.04 12.88
C ASP A 401 -9.59 -9.76 11.98
N LYS A 402 -10.60 -9.05 11.47
CA LYS A 402 -11.67 -9.59 10.61
C LYS A 402 -11.41 -9.41 9.12
N VAL A 403 -10.31 -8.77 8.77
CA VAL A 403 -9.90 -8.54 7.38
C VAL A 403 -8.52 -9.15 7.14
N SER A 404 -8.12 -9.29 5.88
CA SER A 404 -6.86 -9.96 5.55
C SER A 404 -5.64 -9.14 5.97
N PHE A 405 -5.73 -7.81 5.85
CA PHE A 405 -4.65 -6.92 6.25
C PHE A 405 -5.14 -5.48 6.42
N VAL A 406 -4.70 -4.81 7.49
CA VAL A 406 -4.84 -3.35 7.68
C VAL A 406 -3.46 -2.73 7.66
N SER A 407 -3.20 -1.88 6.67
CA SER A 407 -1.92 -1.19 6.52
C SER A 407 -1.80 -0.06 7.54
N THR A 408 -0.65 -0.03 8.23
CA THR A 408 -0.24 1.06 9.13
C THR A 408 0.53 2.17 8.39
N GLY A 409 0.73 2.01 7.08
CA GLY A 409 1.58 2.87 6.26
C GLY A 409 1.07 4.28 6.02
N GLY A 410 -0.23 4.55 6.23
CA GLY A 410 -0.83 5.86 5.97
C GLY A 410 -0.48 6.42 4.57
N GLY A 411 0.34 7.47 4.51
CA GLY A 411 0.81 8.04 3.25
C GLY A 411 1.70 7.10 2.43
N ALA A 412 2.48 6.22 3.07
CA ALA A 412 3.35 5.27 2.37
C ALA A 412 2.55 4.21 1.60
N SER A 413 1.46 3.69 2.17
CA SER A 413 0.58 2.75 1.45
C SER A 413 -0.12 3.43 0.29
N LEU A 414 -0.56 4.68 0.46
CA LEU A 414 -1.14 5.46 -0.63
C LEU A 414 -0.12 5.65 -1.78
N GLU A 415 1.09 6.13 -1.49
CA GLU A 415 2.11 6.34 -2.52
C GLU A 415 2.51 5.04 -3.22
N LEU A 416 2.55 3.92 -2.51
CA LEU A 416 2.79 2.60 -3.08
C LEU A 416 1.65 2.20 -4.04
N LEU A 417 0.39 2.42 -3.65
CA LEU A 417 -0.78 2.17 -4.50
C LEU A 417 -0.88 3.16 -5.68
N GLU A 418 -0.27 4.33 -5.60
CA GLU A 418 -0.08 5.26 -6.72
C GLU A 418 1.03 4.79 -7.69
N GLY A 419 1.78 3.74 -7.34
CA GLY A 419 2.89 3.21 -8.13
C GLY A 419 4.21 3.97 -7.95
N LYS A 420 4.33 4.81 -6.92
CA LYS A 420 5.60 5.49 -6.60
C LYS A 420 6.60 4.53 -5.97
N HIS A 421 7.88 4.86 -6.15
CA HIS A 421 8.96 4.18 -5.45
C HIS A 421 9.08 4.77 -4.05
N LEU A 422 9.10 3.90 -3.04
CA LEU A 422 9.28 4.32 -1.64
C LEU A 422 10.78 4.35 -1.31
N PRO A 423 11.42 5.52 -1.09
CA PRO A 423 12.87 5.62 -0.89
C PRO A 423 13.40 4.69 0.20
N GLY A 424 12.71 4.61 1.35
CA GLY A 424 13.11 3.77 2.48
C GLY A 424 12.99 2.26 2.23
N ILE A 425 12.22 1.84 1.22
CA ILE A 425 12.18 0.44 0.77
C ILE A 425 13.21 0.20 -0.34
N VAL A 426 13.40 1.17 -1.25
CA VAL A 426 14.43 1.10 -2.31
C VAL A 426 15.83 0.97 -1.69
N ALA A 427 16.08 1.64 -0.55
CA ALA A 427 17.33 1.54 0.20
C ALA A 427 17.62 0.14 0.80
N LEU A 428 16.61 -0.73 0.87
CA LEU A 428 16.76 -2.10 1.37
C LEU A 428 17.24 -3.05 0.28
N GLN A 429 17.97 -4.09 0.70
CA GLN A 429 18.46 -5.13 -0.19
C GLN A 429 17.31 -5.98 -0.73
N ASP A 430 17.40 -6.29 -2.02
CA ASP A 430 16.49 -7.22 -2.68
C ASP A 430 16.72 -8.64 -2.15
N ALA A 431 15.63 -9.35 -1.84
CA ALA A 431 15.71 -10.77 -1.58
C ALA A 431 16.03 -11.50 -2.89
N PRO A 432 16.83 -12.59 -2.83
CA PRO A 432 16.90 -13.49 -3.98
C PRO A 432 15.48 -13.96 -4.32
N PRO A 433 15.16 -14.20 -5.60
CA PRO A 433 13.85 -14.70 -5.98
C PRO A 433 13.57 -16.02 -5.25
N LYS A 434 12.59 -16.02 -4.34
CA LYS A 434 12.05 -17.23 -3.72
C LYS A 434 11.04 -17.81 -4.70
N TRP A 435 11.41 -18.90 -5.37
CA TRP A 435 10.50 -19.61 -6.27
C TRP A 435 9.60 -20.53 -5.43
N GLU A 436 8.41 -20.05 -5.02
CA GLU A 436 7.36 -20.91 -4.47
C GLU A 436 6.81 -21.79 -5.59
N GLY A 437 7.30 -23.03 -5.62
CA GLY A 437 7.01 -24.03 -6.64
C GLY A 437 7.79 -25.31 -6.37
N VAL A 438 7.95 -25.70 -5.11
CA VAL A 438 8.13 -27.12 -4.82
C VAL A 438 6.74 -27.70 -4.95
N VAL A 439 6.52 -28.60 -5.90
CA VAL A 439 5.35 -29.48 -5.86
C VAL A 439 5.52 -30.34 -4.60
N ALA A 440 4.96 -29.89 -3.49
CA ALA A 440 4.63 -30.74 -2.37
C ALA A 440 3.36 -31.51 -2.75
N GLY A 441 3.55 -32.72 -3.25
CA GLY A 441 2.50 -33.72 -3.49
C GLY A 441 2.95 -34.71 -4.56
N LYS A 442 3.27 -35.96 -4.25
CA LYS A 442 2.51 -36.91 -3.42
C LYS A 442 3.44 -37.75 -2.51
N TYR A 443 2.96 -37.96 -1.28
CA TYR A 443 3.47 -38.84 -0.21
C TYR A 443 4.54 -38.26 0.74
N ASN A 444 4.06 -37.76 1.89
CA ASN A 444 4.61 -38.28 3.14
C ASN A 444 4.21 -39.77 3.22
N TRP A 445 5.16 -40.63 3.58
CA TRP A 445 4.94 -41.99 4.08
C TRP A 445 3.65 -42.02 4.94
N GLU A 446 2.65 -42.88 4.79
CA GLU A 446 2.53 -44.23 4.24
C GLU A 446 1.14 -44.34 3.56
N ASN A 447 1.07 -44.76 2.30
CA ASN A 447 0.01 -45.67 1.81
C ASN A 447 0.22 -46.04 0.34
N LYS A 448 -0.10 -47.30 0.04
CA LYS A 448 0.08 -48.00 -1.24
C LYS A 448 -0.56 -47.25 -2.44
N ALA A 449 0.23 -47.12 -3.52
CA ALA A 449 -0.02 -47.55 -4.92
C ALA A 449 -1.34 -47.06 -5.62
N VAL A 450 -1.51 -46.81 -6.92
CA VAL A 450 -0.81 -47.05 -8.20
C VAL A 450 -1.29 -45.98 -9.22
N THR A 451 -0.45 -45.68 -10.20
CA THR A 451 -0.65 -44.93 -11.44
C THR A 451 -1.46 -45.69 -12.50
N ASN A 452 -2.14 -45.00 -13.42
CA ASN A 452 -2.49 -45.58 -14.72
C ASN A 452 -2.09 -44.63 -15.85
N ALA A 453 -0.92 -44.89 -16.45
CA ALA A 453 -0.68 -44.82 -17.89
C ALA A 453 0.77 -45.24 -18.18
N ASP A 454 0.98 -46.54 -18.38
CA ASP A 454 2.10 -47.03 -19.17
C ASP A 454 1.80 -46.79 -20.66
N LYS A 455 2.76 -46.22 -21.39
CA LYS A 455 3.49 -46.92 -22.46
C LYS A 455 4.52 -46.00 -23.14
N ASP A 456 5.74 -46.54 -23.23
CA ASP A 456 6.90 -46.12 -24.00
C ASP A 456 7.66 -44.83 -23.60
N MET A 457 8.51 -44.95 -22.57
CA MET A 457 9.90 -44.41 -22.58
C MET A 457 10.79 -45.26 -21.65
N SER A 458 11.59 -46.13 -22.26
CA SER A 458 12.70 -46.94 -21.72
C SER A 458 13.36 -46.54 -20.36
N SER A 459 13.01 -47.24 -19.29
CA SER A 459 13.80 -47.66 -18.11
C SER A 459 15.00 -46.78 -17.64
N GLY A 460 14.74 -45.63 -17.04
CA GLY A 460 15.72 -44.87 -16.22
C GLY A 460 15.05 -44.36 -14.93
N GLU A 461 15.83 -44.09 -13.87
CA GLU A 461 15.25 -43.52 -12.63
C GLU A 461 14.85 -42.06 -12.87
N VAL A 462 13.65 -41.68 -12.42
CA VAL A 462 13.07 -40.37 -12.69
C VAL A 462 13.76 -39.28 -11.85
N ILE A 463 14.09 -38.17 -12.50
CA ILE A 463 14.60 -36.94 -11.88
C ILE A 463 13.40 -36.15 -11.37
N THR A 464 13.27 -36.07 -10.06
CA THR A 464 12.15 -35.37 -9.40
C THR A 464 12.57 -34.05 -8.75
N LYS A 465 13.88 -33.81 -8.61
CA LYS A 465 14.44 -32.57 -8.06
C LYS A 465 14.95 -31.68 -9.18
N TYR A 466 14.36 -30.50 -9.31
CA TYR A 466 14.77 -29.48 -10.26
C TYR A 466 14.30 -28.11 -9.75
N SER A 467 14.87 -27.05 -10.31
CA SER A 467 14.35 -25.69 -10.18
C SER A 467 14.19 -25.10 -11.58
N TRP A 468 13.56 -23.93 -11.71
CA TRP A 468 13.42 -23.27 -12.99
C TRP A 468 13.45 -21.74 -12.82
N GLY A 469 13.65 -21.02 -13.91
CA GLY A 469 13.68 -19.57 -13.92
C GLY A 469 13.26 -19.03 -15.27
N ASP A 470 12.52 -17.93 -15.23
CA ASP A 470 12.04 -17.27 -16.43
C ASP A 470 13.07 -16.31 -17.05
N GLY A 471 13.01 -16.16 -18.36
CA GLY A 471 13.82 -15.21 -19.12
C GLY A 471 13.05 -14.65 -20.30
N LYS A 472 13.54 -13.55 -20.89
CA LYS A 472 12.79 -12.80 -21.92
C LYS A 472 12.33 -13.67 -23.11
N LYS A 473 13.22 -14.53 -23.63
CA LYS A 473 12.94 -15.41 -24.78
C LYS A 473 12.93 -16.90 -24.44
N GLN A 474 13.40 -17.24 -23.24
CA GLN A 474 13.65 -18.61 -22.86
C GLN A 474 13.30 -18.83 -21.39
N VAL A 475 12.78 -20.01 -21.08
CA VAL A 475 12.62 -20.53 -19.73
C VAL A 475 13.75 -21.52 -19.48
N SER A 476 14.40 -21.45 -18.32
CA SER A 476 15.51 -22.35 -17.97
C SER A 476 15.09 -23.27 -16.83
N ILE A 477 15.19 -24.58 -17.01
CA ILE A 477 15.05 -25.58 -15.95
C ILE A 477 16.44 -26.05 -15.54
N TYR A 478 16.73 -26.00 -14.24
CA TYR A 478 18.00 -26.39 -13.65
C TYR A 478 17.85 -27.75 -12.96
N ILE A 479 18.72 -28.68 -13.32
CA ILE A 479 18.78 -30.02 -12.75
C ILE A 479 20.17 -30.21 -12.17
N GLU A 480 20.25 -30.51 -10.88
CA GLU A 480 21.49 -30.81 -10.17
C GLU A 480 21.50 -32.29 -9.77
N LEU A 481 22.53 -33.02 -10.23
CA LEU A 481 22.71 -34.45 -9.96
C LEU A 481 24.21 -34.76 -9.86
N GLU A 482 24.58 -35.50 -8.82
CA GLU A 482 25.95 -35.95 -8.63
C GLU A 482 26.44 -36.83 -9.80
N GLY A 483 27.67 -36.59 -10.26
CA GLY A 483 28.27 -37.30 -11.40
C GLY A 483 27.91 -36.72 -12.77
N LEU A 484 27.18 -35.60 -12.82
CA LEU A 484 26.88 -34.91 -14.07
C LEU A 484 28.12 -34.35 -14.75
N ASP A 485 29.16 -33.99 -14.01
CA ASP A 485 30.41 -33.46 -14.58
C ASP A 485 31.18 -34.49 -15.43
N ASP A 486 30.94 -35.78 -15.19
CA ASP A 486 31.57 -36.91 -15.92
C ASP A 486 30.82 -37.29 -17.21
N CYS A 487 29.64 -36.71 -17.44
CA CYS A 487 28.82 -36.97 -18.63
C CYS A 487 29.29 -36.13 -19.83
N THR A 488 29.09 -36.64 -21.05
CA THR A 488 29.37 -35.95 -22.31
C THR A 488 28.08 -35.45 -22.98
N GLU A 489 28.19 -34.56 -23.96
CA GLU A 489 27.01 -34.06 -24.69
C GLU A 489 26.21 -35.19 -25.37
N ALA A 490 26.88 -36.28 -25.77
CA ALA A 490 26.23 -37.46 -26.36
C ALA A 490 25.37 -38.25 -25.36
N ASP A 491 25.53 -38.01 -24.06
CA ASP A 491 24.77 -38.68 -23.01
C ASP A 491 23.42 -38.01 -22.73
N PHE A 492 23.15 -36.85 -23.34
CA PHE A 492 21.93 -36.08 -23.13
C PHE A 492 21.05 -36.07 -24.37
N GLN A 493 19.81 -36.51 -24.22
CA GLN A 493 18.80 -36.42 -25.27
C GLN A 493 17.59 -35.66 -24.73
N ALA A 494 17.34 -34.45 -25.24
CA ALA A 494 16.15 -33.69 -24.91
C ALA A 494 15.19 -33.60 -26.11
N THR A 495 13.90 -33.74 -25.84
CA THR A 495 12.80 -33.61 -26.80
C THR A 495 11.73 -32.70 -26.21
N SER A 496 10.98 -32.00 -27.03
CA SER A 496 9.88 -31.14 -26.58
C SER A 496 8.71 -31.18 -27.57
N GLY A 497 7.49 -31.21 -27.06
CA GLY A 497 6.28 -30.82 -27.78
C GLY A 497 5.94 -29.34 -27.56
N GLU A 498 4.70 -28.94 -27.85
CA GLU A 498 4.26 -27.55 -27.68
C GLU A 498 4.13 -27.18 -26.20
N THR A 499 3.70 -28.09 -25.32
CA THR A 499 3.48 -27.85 -23.89
C THR A 499 4.13 -28.90 -23.01
N ASP A 500 5.13 -29.61 -23.53
CA ASP A 500 5.86 -30.65 -22.82
C ASP A 500 7.36 -30.63 -23.15
N VAL A 501 8.16 -31.09 -22.20
CA VAL A 501 9.60 -31.28 -22.37
C VAL A 501 10.05 -32.55 -21.68
N ASN A 502 10.93 -33.30 -22.34
CA ASN A 502 11.55 -34.51 -21.84
C ASN A 502 13.08 -34.43 -21.99
N LEU A 503 13.81 -34.99 -21.04
CA LEU A 503 15.25 -35.18 -21.04
C LEU A 503 15.56 -36.61 -20.60
N VAL A 504 16.40 -37.30 -21.38
CA VAL A 504 16.99 -38.59 -21.03
C VAL A 504 18.49 -38.39 -20.88
N ILE A 505 19.03 -38.87 -19.76
CA ILE A 505 20.47 -38.95 -19.52
C ILE A 505 20.84 -40.43 -19.57
N SER A 506 21.57 -40.84 -20.60
CA SER A 506 21.90 -42.24 -20.88
C SER A 506 22.70 -42.88 -19.73
N LYS A 507 23.63 -42.11 -19.13
CA LYS A 507 24.53 -42.59 -18.08
C LYS A 507 25.05 -41.45 -17.20
N VAL A 508 24.55 -41.36 -15.97
CA VAL A 508 25.07 -40.49 -14.91
C VAL A 508 25.23 -41.30 -13.62
N ALA A 509 26.40 -41.24 -12.99
CA ALA A 509 26.75 -42.07 -11.82
C ALA A 509 26.43 -43.58 -12.01
N GLY A 510 26.63 -44.11 -13.23
CA GLY A 510 26.39 -45.51 -13.57
C GLY A 510 24.93 -45.89 -13.83
N LYS A 511 23.99 -44.94 -13.86
CA LYS A 511 22.56 -45.19 -14.08
C LYS A 511 21.96 -44.30 -15.16
N LYS A 512 20.93 -44.80 -15.84
CA LYS A 512 20.08 -43.99 -16.74
C LYS A 512 19.12 -43.13 -15.90
N ARG A 513 18.93 -41.87 -16.30
CA ARG A 513 17.99 -40.93 -15.66
C ARG A 513 17.03 -40.33 -16.68
N THR A 514 15.82 -40.03 -16.27
CA THR A 514 14.81 -39.39 -17.13
C THR A 514 14.13 -38.24 -16.40
N PHE A 515 13.84 -37.16 -17.10
CA PHE A 515 13.12 -35.99 -16.61
C PHE A 515 12.03 -35.66 -17.62
N GLY A 516 10.82 -35.38 -17.16
CA GLY A 516 9.69 -35.06 -18.03
C GLY A 516 8.74 -34.10 -17.34
N ILE A 517 8.29 -33.08 -18.08
CA ILE A 517 7.22 -32.17 -17.68
C ILE A 517 6.21 -32.12 -18.80
N THR A 518 4.94 -32.31 -18.44
CA THR A 518 3.77 -32.14 -19.31
C THR A 518 2.89 -31.04 -18.74
N GLY A 519 2.19 -30.29 -19.60
CA GLY A 519 1.28 -29.23 -19.15
C GLY A 519 1.99 -27.93 -18.76
N LEU A 520 3.03 -27.56 -19.52
CA LEU A 520 3.68 -26.26 -19.40
C LEU A 520 2.65 -25.14 -19.54
N CYS A 521 2.77 -24.09 -18.75
CA CYS A 521 1.74 -23.04 -18.69
C CYS A 521 1.62 -22.18 -19.94
N ASN A 522 2.61 -22.25 -20.83
CA ASN A 522 2.57 -21.64 -22.16
C ASN A 522 3.37 -22.49 -23.15
N GLU A 523 3.16 -22.21 -24.42
CA GLU A 523 3.78 -22.98 -25.50
C GLU A 523 5.27 -22.66 -25.70
N ILE A 524 6.03 -23.69 -26.08
CA ILE A 524 7.45 -23.63 -26.41
C ILE A 524 7.70 -24.12 -27.85
N THR A 525 8.80 -23.68 -28.45
CA THR A 525 9.16 -24.01 -29.83
C THR A 525 10.41 -24.88 -29.94
N ALA A 526 11.25 -24.91 -28.90
CA ALA A 526 12.48 -25.70 -28.89
C ALA A 526 13.00 -25.90 -27.47
N VAL A 527 13.79 -26.96 -27.26
CA VAL A 527 14.59 -27.19 -26.06
C VAL A 527 16.07 -27.32 -26.40
N LYS A 528 16.95 -26.74 -25.57
CA LYS A 528 18.41 -26.93 -25.64
C LYS A 528 18.98 -27.33 -24.30
N VAL A 529 19.78 -28.40 -24.27
CA VAL A 529 20.53 -28.83 -23.08
C VAL A 529 21.83 -28.02 -22.97
N ASN A 530 22.17 -27.54 -21.78
CA ASN A 530 23.44 -26.88 -21.50
C ASN A 530 24.02 -27.39 -20.18
N GLN A 531 25.09 -28.18 -20.26
CA GLN A 531 25.80 -28.70 -19.09
C GLN A 531 26.72 -27.64 -18.50
N LYS A 532 26.69 -27.47 -17.17
CA LYS A 532 27.58 -26.59 -16.41
C LYS A 532 28.62 -27.42 -15.68
N LYS A 533 29.73 -27.71 -16.38
CA LYS A 533 30.86 -28.46 -15.81
C LYS A 533 31.43 -27.79 -14.56
N GLY A 534 31.75 -28.59 -13.56
CA GLY A 534 32.27 -28.16 -12.25
C GLY A 534 31.19 -27.77 -11.25
N LYS A 535 29.90 -27.96 -11.61
CA LYS A 535 28.75 -27.65 -10.76
C LYS A 535 27.75 -28.81 -10.68
N ASN A 536 28.03 -29.95 -11.32
CA ASN A 536 27.10 -31.08 -11.40
C ASN A 536 25.68 -30.66 -11.82
N MET A 537 25.58 -29.78 -12.82
CA MET A 537 24.33 -29.14 -13.20
C MET A 537 24.09 -29.16 -14.71
N ILE A 538 22.83 -29.38 -15.10
CA ILE A 538 22.34 -29.17 -16.46
C ILE A 538 21.25 -28.11 -16.45
N VAL A 539 21.25 -27.27 -17.49
CA VAL A 539 20.22 -26.28 -17.75
C VAL A 539 19.48 -26.64 -19.04
N LEU A 540 18.21 -27.01 -18.94
CA LEU A 540 17.31 -27.16 -20.08
C LEU A 540 16.71 -25.79 -20.41
N LYS A 541 17.07 -25.25 -21.57
CA LYS A 541 16.57 -23.97 -22.06
C LYS A 541 15.43 -24.18 -23.04
N LEU A 542 14.22 -23.87 -22.62
CA LEU A 542 13.01 -23.90 -23.44
C LEU A 542 12.85 -22.54 -24.14
N THR A 543 12.71 -22.53 -25.45
CA THR A 543 12.43 -21.31 -26.22
C THR A 543 10.94 -21.08 -26.25
N LYS A 544 10.49 -19.92 -25.76
CA LYS A 544 9.07 -19.58 -25.71
C LYS A 544 8.52 -19.37 -27.12
N LYS A 545 7.27 -19.77 -27.36
CA LYS A 545 6.54 -19.39 -28.58
C LYS A 545 6.21 -17.90 -28.57
N ASP A 546 5.73 -17.40 -27.44
CA ASP A 546 5.45 -15.99 -27.20
C ASP A 546 6.41 -15.39 -26.16
N GLU A 547 7.00 -14.23 -26.45
CA GLU A 547 7.87 -13.48 -25.52
C GLU A 547 7.04 -12.83 -24.38
N ARG A 548 6.41 -13.65 -23.54
CA ARG A 548 5.67 -13.25 -22.33
C ARG A 548 6.30 -13.84 -21.07
N THR A 549 6.15 -13.18 -19.94
CA THR A 549 6.67 -13.66 -18.65
C THR A 549 5.94 -14.91 -18.17
N TRP A 550 6.67 -15.92 -17.70
CA TRP A 550 6.09 -17.12 -17.08
C TRP A 550 6.10 -16.97 -15.56
N TYR A 551 4.93 -17.12 -14.94
CA TYR A 551 4.76 -17.01 -13.48
C TYR A 551 4.62 -18.37 -12.79
N SER A 552 4.40 -19.43 -13.56
CA SER A 552 4.47 -20.83 -13.16
C SER A 552 5.17 -21.62 -14.25
N LEU A 553 5.66 -22.83 -13.96
CA LEU A 553 6.19 -23.70 -15.01
C LEU A 553 5.08 -24.54 -15.65
N VAL A 554 4.10 -24.97 -14.85
CA VAL A 554 2.96 -25.80 -15.24
C VAL A 554 1.64 -25.13 -14.83
N GLU A 555 0.53 -25.48 -15.50
CA GLU A 555 -0.81 -25.06 -15.09
C GLU A 555 -1.28 -25.81 -13.85
N ASN A 556 -1.73 -25.09 -12.81
CA ASN A 556 -2.45 -25.69 -11.69
C ASN A 556 -3.91 -25.92 -12.11
N SER A 557 -4.26 -27.16 -12.47
CA SER A 557 -5.65 -27.53 -12.74
C SER A 557 -6.43 -27.65 -11.41
N SER A 558 -6.94 -26.55 -10.88
CA SER A 558 -8.07 -26.58 -9.93
C SER A 558 -9.39 -26.42 -10.70
N LYS A 559 -9.74 -27.43 -11.50
CA LYS A 559 -11.11 -27.64 -11.97
C LYS A 559 -11.71 -28.81 -11.19
N GLY A 560 -12.32 -28.52 -10.05
CA GLY A 560 -13.27 -29.41 -9.40
C GLY A 560 -14.64 -29.24 -10.07
N GLY A 561 -14.88 -30.01 -11.14
CA GLY A 561 -16.23 -30.31 -11.61
C GLY A 561 -16.63 -31.65 -11.02
N GLY A 562 -17.74 -31.70 -10.29
CA GLY A 562 -18.28 -32.93 -9.73
C GLY A 562 -18.90 -33.84 -10.80
N GLY A 563 -19.06 -35.11 -10.44
CA GLY A 563 -19.80 -36.11 -11.22
C GLY A 563 -19.23 -37.51 -11.03
N ASP A 564 -19.85 -38.24 -10.09
CA ASP A 564 -20.16 -39.68 -10.02
C ASP A 564 -19.28 -40.70 -10.78
N ASP A 565 -18.86 -41.75 -10.06
CA ASP A 565 -19.11 -43.15 -10.46
C ASP A 565 -18.79 -44.15 -9.32
N GLU A 566 -19.51 -45.26 -9.37
CA GLU A 566 -19.88 -46.21 -8.32
C GLU A 566 -18.81 -47.19 -7.79
N GLU A 567 -19.11 -47.72 -6.59
CA GLU A 567 -18.98 -49.10 -6.07
C GLU A 567 -18.33 -49.11 -4.67
N GLY A 568 -18.90 -49.68 -3.60
CA GLY A 568 -20.14 -50.39 -3.36
C GLY A 568 -20.20 -50.78 -1.87
N GLY A 569 -21.38 -51.18 -1.39
CA GLY A 569 -21.51 -51.99 -0.18
C GLY A 569 -22.34 -51.41 0.97
N GLY A 570 -23.63 -51.77 0.98
CA GLY A 570 -24.24 -52.34 2.19
C GLY A 570 -25.19 -51.46 3.01
N GLY A 571 -26.49 -51.67 2.77
CA GLY A 571 -27.46 -51.89 3.86
C GLY A 571 -28.49 -50.81 4.13
N GLY A 572 -29.76 -51.14 3.85
CA GLY A 572 -30.91 -50.71 4.67
C GLY A 572 -31.90 -49.73 4.02
N ASP A 573 -32.93 -50.29 3.39
CA ASP A 573 -34.28 -49.71 3.19
C ASP A 573 -34.95 -49.25 4.50
N PRO A 574 -36.14 -48.58 4.49
CA PRO A 574 -36.86 -47.93 3.37
C PRO A 574 -37.41 -46.52 3.74
N MET A 575 -37.97 -45.79 2.75
CA MET A 575 -39.34 -45.21 2.79
C MET A 575 -39.59 -44.12 1.72
N GLY A 576 -40.57 -44.39 0.84
CA GLY A 576 -41.52 -43.45 0.18
C GLY A 576 -40.95 -42.40 -0.78
N GLY A 577 -41.44 -42.18 -2.00
CA GLY A 577 -42.70 -42.52 -2.65
C GLY A 577 -43.03 -41.41 -3.68
N MET A 578 -43.69 -41.77 -4.78
CA MET A 578 -44.21 -40.93 -5.90
C MET A 578 -43.12 -40.42 -6.88
N GLY A 579 -43.10 -40.76 -8.18
CA GLY A 579 -44.18 -40.96 -9.18
C GLY A 579 -44.53 -39.61 -9.81
N GLY A 580 -44.44 -39.32 -11.11
CA GLY A 580 -44.16 -40.09 -12.33
C GLY A 580 -44.31 -39.17 -13.56
N MET A 581 -44.25 -39.77 -14.76
CA MET A 581 -44.54 -39.22 -16.12
C MET A 581 -43.52 -38.19 -16.65
N GLY A 582 -42.80 -38.42 -17.76
CA GLY A 582 -43.21 -38.95 -19.07
C GLY A 582 -43.80 -37.79 -19.90
N GLY A 583 -43.39 -37.44 -21.10
CA GLY A 583 -42.51 -37.97 -22.15
C GLY A 583 -42.78 -37.14 -23.42
N MET A 584 -41.96 -37.35 -24.47
CA MET A 584 -42.09 -36.79 -25.85
C MET A 584 -41.84 -35.27 -25.99
N GLY A 585 -41.09 -34.74 -26.96
CA GLY A 585 -40.61 -35.30 -28.22
C GLY A 585 -41.13 -34.43 -29.38
N GLY A 586 -40.22 -33.88 -30.20
CA GLY A 586 -40.53 -33.56 -31.61
C GLY A 586 -40.36 -32.10 -32.08
N MET A 587 -39.22 -31.83 -32.71
CA MET A 587 -39.04 -31.44 -34.13
C MET A 587 -39.53 -30.08 -34.70
N GLY A 588 -38.62 -29.45 -35.47
CA GLY A 588 -38.88 -28.56 -36.63
C GLY A 588 -38.91 -27.06 -36.29
N GLY A 589 -38.16 -26.14 -36.90
CA GLY A 589 -37.51 -26.09 -38.21
C GLY A 589 -38.30 -25.19 -39.17
N MET A 590 -37.93 -23.90 -39.27
CA MET A 590 -38.24 -22.90 -40.33
C MET A 590 -37.76 -21.53 -39.79
N GLY A 591 -37.10 -20.61 -40.50
CA GLY A 591 -36.93 -20.43 -41.93
C GLY A 591 -37.38 -19.01 -42.32
N GLY A 592 -36.43 -18.11 -42.61
CA GLY A 592 -36.60 -16.97 -43.53
C GLY A 592 -36.90 -15.59 -42.94
N GLY A 593 -36.27 -14.54 -43.52
CA GLY A 593 -36.75 -13.17 -43.41
C GLY A 593 -35.73 -12.05 -43.55
N MET A 594 -35.17 -11.87 -44.75
CA MET A 594 -34.46 -10.65 -45.19
C MET A 594 -35.39 -9.42 -45.16
N GLY A 595 -34.84 -8.25 -44.83
CA GLY A 595 -35.49 -6.95 -45.07
C GLY A 595 -34.53 -5.79 -44.81
N GLY A 596 -34.00 -5.19 -45.87
CA GLY A 596 -33.22 -3.96 -45.84
C GLY A 596 -33.96 -2.76 -46.43
N MET A 597 -33.28 -1.62 -46.40
CA MET A 597 -33.56 -0.29 -46.98
C MET A 597 -34.35 0.72 -46.14
N GLY A 598 -33.76 1.91 -46.02
CA GLY A 598 -34.45 3.14 -45.68
C GLY A 598 -33.52 4.24 -45.13
N GLY A 599 -32.74 4.88 -46.01
CA GLY A 599 -32.05 6.13 -45.68
C GLY A 599 -32.96 7.35 -45.95
N MET A 600 -32.79 8.40 -45.13
CA MET A 600 -33.18 9.83 -45.29
C MET A 600 -32.88 10.49 -43.93
N ASP A 601 -32.51 11.76 -43.79
CA ASP A 601 -32.09 12.82 -44.69
C ASP A 601 -31.40 13.87 -43.78
N LEU A 602 -30.33 14.47 -44.30
CA LEU A 602 -29.48 15.44 -43.64
C LEU A 602 -29.97 16.85 -44.05
N SER A 603 -31.14 17.25 -43.56
CA SER A 603 -31.70 18.58 -43.86
C SER A 603 -32.55 19.13 -42.71
N SER A 604 -31.88 19.56 -41.63
CA SER A 604 -32.46 20.48 -40.64
C SER A 604 -31.41 21.44 -40.04
N MET A 605 -30.33 21.71 -40.78
CA MET A 605 -29.39 22.79 -40.48
C MET A 605 -29.65 24.00 -41.39
N MET A 606 -29.76 25.16 -40.74
CA MET A 606 -29.89 26.53 -41.27
C MET A 606 -31.28 27.02 -41.68
N GLY A 607 -31.78 27.98 -40.88
CA GLY A 607 -32.84 28.91 -41.27
C GLY A 607 -33.26 29.79 -40.10
N GLY A 608 -32.61 30.95 -39.93
CA GLY A 608 -33.06 31.96 -38.95
C GLY A 608 -32.04 33.03 -38.58
N MET A 609 -31.56 33.82 -39.55
CA MET A 609 -30.88 35.09 -39.29
C MET A 609 -31.90 36.20 -38.98
N GLY A 610 -31.58 37.05 -38.01
CA GLY A 610 -31.54 38.50 -38.25
C GLY A 610 -32.67 39.39 -37.70
N GLY A 611 -32.33 40.17 -36.67
CA GLY A 611 -32.45 41.64 -36.68
C GLY A 611 -33.67 42.29 -36.01
N GLY A 612 -33.41 43.24 -35.09
CA GLY A 612 -34.42 44.20 -34.63
C GLY A 612 -34.07 44.97 -33.37
N MET A 613 -33.40 46.11 -33.53
CA MET A 613 -33.03 47.12 -32.53
C MET A 613 -34.23 47.94 -31.97
N GLY A 614 -34.03 48.52 -30.77
CA GLY A 614 -34.74 49.70 -30.22
C GLY A 614 -35.49 49.39 -28.92
N GLY A 615 -35.28 50.04 -27.77
CA GLY A 615 -34.62 51.29 -27.42
C GLY A 615 -35.54 52.10 -26.51
N MET A 616 -35.17 52.28 -25.23
CA MET A 616 -35.60 53.31 -24.24
C MET A 616 -35.12 52.82 -22.86
N GLY A 617 -34.39 53.54 -22.00
CA GLY A 617 -34.01 54.95 -21.96
C GLY A 617 -34.21 55.49 -20.54
N GLY A 618 -33.12 55.89 -19.87
CA GLY A 618 -33.08 56.75 -18.66
C GLY A 618 -32.87 56.03 -17.32
N GLY A 619 -31.94 56.42 -16.45
CA GLY A 619 -30.98 57.52 -16.47
C GLY A 619 -30.41 57.81 -15.05
N MET A 620 -29.21 58.41 -15.04
CA MET A 620 -28.50 59.11 -13.93
C MET A 620 -27.96 58.28 -12.75
N GLY A 621 -26.76 58.49 -12.23
CA GLY A 621 -25.70 59.46 -12.55
C GLY A 621 -24.46 59.20 -11.66
N GLY A 622 -23.27 59.52 -12.17
CA GLY A 622 -21.98 59.36 -11.46
C GLY A 622 -21.57 60.58 -10.64
N MET A 623 -20.30 60.53 -10.18
CA MET A 623 -19.50 61.49 -9.37
C MET A 623 -19.54 61.22 -7.85
N ASP A 624 -18.46 61.37 -7.08
CA ASP A 624 -17.04 61.67 -7.32
C ASP A 624 -16.27 61.34 -6.02
N LEU A 625 -14.99 61.06 -6.17
CA LEU A 625 -14.02 60.68 -5.17
C LEU A 625 -13.18 61.91 -4.79
N SER A 626 -13.74 62.88 -4.05
CA SER A 626 -12.96 63.93 -3.38
C SER A 626 -13.77 64.78 -2.39
N SER A 627 -13.97 64.29 -1.17
CA SER A 627 -14.13 65.19 -0.01
C SER A 627 -14.05 64.39 1.29
N MET A 628 -12.96 64.59 2.04
CA MET A 628 -12.93 64.84 3.49
C MET A 628 -11.53 64.56 4.03
N MET A 629 -10.64 65.53 3.84
CA MET A 629 -9.56 65.81 4.78
C MET A 629 -9.79 67.20 5.35
N GLY A 630 -9.62 67.35 6.67
CA GLY A 630 -9.14 68.60 7.26
C GLY A 630 -10.03 69.26 8.32
N GLY A 631 -9.52 69.31 9.56
CA GLY A 631 -9.80 70.39 10.51
C GLY A 631 -9.89 69.94 11.98
N MET A 632 -8.78 70.02 12.74
CA MET A 632 -8.54 70.95 13.87
C MET A 632 -8.76 70.27 15.25
N GLY A 633 -7.97 70.45 16.31
CA GLY A 633 -6.78 71.27 16.58
C GLY A 633 -6.40 71.22 18.08
N GLY A 634 -5.25 71.82 18.44
CA GLY A 634 -4.85 72.22 19.81
C GLY A 634 -4.07 71.16 20.61
N GLY A 635 -2.97 71.46 21.33
CA GLY A 635 -2.32 72.73 21.63
C GLY A 635 -0.96 72.50 22.31
N MET A 636 -0.14 73.55 22.27
CA MET A 636 1.19 73.73 22.86
C MET A 636 1.19 73.81 24.39
N GLY A 637 2.37 73.54 24.97
CA GLY A 637 2.85 74.05 26.27
C GLY A 637 3.35 72.91 27.17
N ASP A 638 4.41 73.01 27.95
CA ASP A 638 5.50 73.97 28.13
C ASP A 638 6.55 73.28 29.03
N MET A 639 7.72 73.88 29.14
CA MET A 639 8.93 73.50 29.89
C MET A 639 8.77 73.35 31.41
N GLY A 640 9.76 72.68 32.03
CA GLY A 640 10.11 72.70 33.47
C GLY A 640 10.88 71.42 33.84
N ASP A 641 12.19 71.35 33.76
CA ASP A 641 13.25 71.91 34.62
C ASP A 641 13.56 71.08 35.90
N MET A 642 14.87 70.81 36.05
CA MET A 642 15.67 70.44 37.23
C MET A 642 15.41 69.19 38.09
N GLY A 643 16.49 68.42 38.31
CA GLY A 643 16.91 68.04 39.67
C GLY A 643 17.56 66.66 39.85
N ASP A 644 18.83 66.69 40.26
CA ASP A 644 19.64 65.69 41.01
C ASP A 644 19.96 64.32 40.41
N GLU A 645 21.09 63.65 40.68
CA GLU A 645 22.46 63.88 41.21
C GLU A 645 22.93 62.47 41.65
N GLY A 646 24.24 62.17 41.58
CA GLY A 646 24.87 60.97 42.17
C GLY A 646 25.49 60.02 41.14
N GLU A 647 26.72 60.25 40.66
CA GLU A 647 28.03 59.85 41.25
C GLU A 647 28.35 58.34 41.14
N GLU A 648 29.35 58.01 40.30
CA GLU A 648 30.62 57.31 40.66
C GLU A 648 30.49 55.78 40.68
N GLY A 649 31.39 54.93 40.18
CA GLY A 649 32.75 55.03 39.65
C GLY A 649 33.28 53.60 39.35
N ASP A 650 34.52 53.53 38.86
CA ASP A 650 35.41 52.35 38.62
C ASP A 650 35.03 51.39 37.47
N GLU A 651 35.80 51.25 36.37
CA GLU A 651 37.25 51.01 36.17
C GLU A 651 37.77 49.64 36.65
N GLY A 652 38.57 48.98 35.79
CA GLY A 652 39.26 47.69 35.99
C GLY A 652 39.08 46.75 34.79
N GLU A 653 39.79 46.97 33.67
CA GLU A 653 41.15 46.45 33.34
C GLU A 653 41.16 44.94 33.01
N GLU A 654 41.40 44.59 31.73
CA GLU A 654 42.66 44.04 31.15
C GLU A 654 42.78 42.52 31.36
N GLU A 655 42.63 41.70 30.32
CA GLU A 655 43.61 41.30 29.29
C GLU A 655 44.83 40.50 29.82
N ASP A 656 45.02 39.34 29.18
CA ASP A 656 46.25 38.54 29.02
C ASP A 656 46.93 37.93 30.27
N GLY A 657 47.50 36.73 30.23
CA GLY A 657 47.74 35.77 29.16
C GLY A 657 48.62 34.60 29.66
N ALA A 658 48.82 33.64 28.75
CA ALA A 658 50.03 32.81 28.54
C ALA A 658 50.50 31.80 29.61
N GLU A 659 50.52 30.51 29.22
CA GLU A 659 51.69 29.60 29.06
C GLU A 659 51.95 28.72 30.32
N GLU A 660 52.22 27.41 30.24
CA GLU A 660 52.83 26.53 29.22
C GLU A 660 52.05 25.21 28.99
#